data_AF-A0AAW8VR22-F1
#
_entry.id   AF-A0AAW8VR22-F1
#
_cell.length_a   1.000
_cell.length_b   1.000
_cell.length_c   1.000
_cell.angle_alpha   90.00
_cell.angle_beta   90.00
_cell.angle_gamma   90.00
#
_symmetry.space_group_name_H-M   'P 1'
#
loop_
_entity.id
_entity.type
_entity.pdbx_description
1 polymer ?
#
loop_
_entity_poly.entity_id
_entity_poly.type
_entity_poly.pdbx_seq_one_letter_code
_entity_poly.pdbx_strand_id
1 'polypeptide(L)'
;MKNCRLILIIGILVLGITKLPASEYEKVRKAPRVHVPVWQAFALSDVELTDSYFKKAMELNKEYLLSLEVDRLIPHVRRGVGLQGKGSNYGGWETHGGCSYGHYMSACAMMYASTGEKAFLDKLNYMLSELQECQNQTKDGWFISGAGAKEGYRQLLQGNVILNRPDETRQPWNYNQNGNSWYCIHKILAGLKDAYVYAGCKQAKDILLPLADFIANIALNSNSDLFQSTLSVEQGGMNEVFTDIYSITGDDKYLQIAKRFNHINVIYPVANGEDVLFGRHANDQIPKFMGVAREYEFSSNEVYHKAARNFWDMIINNHTLAIGGNSCYERFGIPGEESKRLDYTSAETCNTYNMLKLSRQMFMLDGDFKYLNYYEHALYNHILASQDPDMPGCVTYYTSLLPGSFKQYSTPFDSFWCCVGTGMENHSKYAESIYFKSEQDLLVNLYIPSRLNWREKGMALTMNTRFPESDTISVSIDKKGDYTGSFLFRYPAWVDGEAVVLINGKEAKTEAHKGNYIRLLSPVQTGDVITLVFARKLYIDYAKDEPHFGSVMYGPLLLAGGLGKENMPADRVSDNRACRESVPAGNIPMLVGSLADLESWIVCSSQSPLHFTVKNGGKQQDVELIPYFRMHHQRHTVYWKIYSPDEFTYRTRSLTDEVKIGDEKNEKKHLLWGENDSIYWHDFFWAKNRQYRMADGGWFSYVLHIDKKETKPYNLICRFWGDESEAGQFDILVDDNLLCTVRLDRRLYLTYVDDVFPIPVEWTQGKDKVKVTFRAGKDKRAGGLYELKITSDTNYR
;
A
#
# COMPACT_ATOMS: atom_id res chain seq x y z
N MET A 1 -20.92 69.41 6.67
CA MET A 1 -20.22 68.11 6.49
C MET A 1 -19.00 68.08 7.38
N LYS A 2 -18.81 66.97 8.12
CA LYS A 2 -17.67 66.55 8.97
C LYS A 2 -18.00 66.52 10.47
N ASN A 3 -18.63 65.41 10.86
CA ASN A 3 -18.64 64.90 12.22
C ASN A 3 -17.41 64.01 12.40
N CYS A 4 -16.48 64.39 13.29
CA CYS A 4 -15.51 63.48 13.88
C CYS A 4 -15.98 63.18 15.31
N ARG A 5 -16.38 61.92 15.55
CA ARG A 5 -16.41 61.37 16.91
C ARG A 5 -15.59 60.09 16.92
N LEU A 6 -14.51 60.17 17.69
CA LEU A 6 -13.65 59.10 18.17
C LEU A 6 -14.52 57.99 18.77
N ILE A 7 -14.43 56.76 18.26
CA ILE A 7 -14.94 55.57 18.94
C ILE A 7 -13.75 54.68 19.30
N LEU A 8 -13.61 54.51 20.60
CA LEU A 8 -12.69 53.65 21.32
C LEU A 8 -13.02 52.18 20.96
N ILE A 9 -12.12 51.47 20.27
CA ILE A 9 -12.24 50.02 20.11
C ILE A 9 -11.48 49.38 21.26
N ILE A 10 -12.22 49.00 22.31
CA ILE A 10 -11.72 48.10 23.35
C ILE A 10 -11.76 46.69 22.77
N GLY A 11 -10.57 46.11 22.63
CA GLY A 11 -10.40 44.71 22.27
C GLY A 11 -10.83 43.80 23.43
N ILE A 12 -11.69 42.84 23.12
CA ILE A 12 -11.77 41.54 23.78
C ILE A 12 -12.16 40.54 22.70
N LEU A 13 -11.19 39.79 22.19
CA LEU A 13 -11.43 38.50 21.58
C LEU A 13 -10.49 37.52 22.26
N VAL A 14 -10.83 37.22 23.51
CA VAL A 14 -10.42 35.99 24.16
C VAL A 14 -11.18 34.87 23.45
N LEU A 15 -10.63 34.39 22.33
CA LEU A 15 -10.90 33.02 21.91
C LEU A 15 -10.21 32.15 22.94
N GLY A 16 -10.94 31.80 23.98
CA GLY A 16 -10.60 30.66 24.80
C GLY A 16 -10.59 29.46 23.87
N ILE A 17 -9.41 29.08 23.39
CA ILE A 17 -9.17 27.78 22.79
C ILE A 17 -9.52 26.81 23.91
N THR A 18 -10.74 26.26 23.86
CA THR A 18 -11.12 25.09 24.62
C THR A 18 -10.09 24.04 24.28
N LYS A 19 -9.15 23.81 25.20
CA LYS A 19 -8.25 22.67 25.13
C LYS A 19 -9.17 21.45 25.02
N LEU A 20 -9.27 20.89 23.83
CA LEU A 20 -9.49 19.47 23.64
C LEU A 20 -8.14 18.81 23.95
N PRO A 21 -8.00 18.00 25.02
CA PRO A 21 -6.97 16.99 24.99
C PRO A 21 -7.55 15.60 25.31
N ALA A 22 -7.05 14.48 24.79
CA ALA A 22 -5.98 14.36 23.80
C ALA A 22 -5.76 12.89 23.36
N SER A 23 -5.51 12.65 22.07
CA SER A 23 -4.68 11.49 21.64
C SER A 23 -3.32 11.52 22.35
N GLU A 24 -2.53 10.44 22.35
CA GLU A 24 -1.21 10.45 23.01
C GLU A 24 -0.33 11.65 22.60
N TYR A 25 -0.38 12.06 21.33
CA TYR A 25 0.32 13.23 20.81
C TYR A 25 -0.13 14.55 21.44
N GLU A 26 -1.44 14.76 21.57
CA GLU A 26 -1.97 16.02 22.12
C GLU A 26 -1.63 16.17 23.61
N LYS A 27 -1.34 15.07 24.33
CA LYS A 27 -0.93 15.10 25.75
C LYS A 27 0.47 15.72 25.93
N VAL A 28 1.33 15.63 24.90
CA VAL A 28 2.74 16.08 24.96
C VAL A 28 3.07 17.24 24.02
N ARG A 29 2.12 17.68 23.19
CA ARG A 29 2.29 18.82 22.28
C ARG A 29 2.53 20.12 23.06
N LYS A 30 3.52 20.88 22.59
CA LYS A 30 3.89 22.22 23.06
C LYS A 30 3.69 23.29 22.00
N ALA A 31 3.96 22.99 20.73
CA ALA A 31 3.81 23.96 19.65
C ALA A 31 2.33 24.24 19.34
N PRO A 32 1.92 25.51 19.12
CA PRO A 32 0.58 25.83 18.69
C PRO A 32 0.34 25.38 17.25
N ARG A 33 -0.86 24.88 16.95
CA ARG A 33 -1.28 24.62 15.57
C ARG A 33 -1.71 25.92 14.90
N VAL A 34 -1.33 26.07 13.64
CA VAL A 34 -1.86 27.11 12.73
C VAL A 34 -3.22 26.65 12.20
N HIS A 35 -3.34 25.37 11.84
CA HIS A 35 -4.58 24.77 11.34
C HIS A 35 -5.05 23.70 12.33
N VAL A 36 -6.23 23.89 12.91
CA VAL A 36 -6.81 22.94 13.87
C VAL A 36 -7.57 21.87 13.08
N PRO A 37 -7.28 20.57 13.29
CA PRO A 37 -8.02 19.48 12.68
C PRO A 37 -9.51 19.53 13.03
N VAL A 38 -10.36 19.30 12.03
CA VAL A 38 -11.82 19.17 12.16
C VAL A 38 -12.19 18.00 13.08
N TRP A 39 -11.44 16.89 12.97
CA TRP A 39 -11.58 15.72 13.81
C TRP A 39 -10.29 15.40 14.55
N GLN A 40 -10.42 14.79 15.71
CA GLN A 40 -9.32 14.25 16.50
C GLN A 40 -9.57 12.77 16.77
N ALA A 41 -8.52 11.96 16.65
CA ALA A 41 -8.58 10.59 17.10
C ALA A 41 -8.54 10.49 18.63
N PHE A 42 -9.07 9.38 19.16
CA PHE A 42 -8.87 9.01 20.55
C PHE A 42 -7.44 8.51 20.80
N ALA A 43 -7.04 8.50 22.06
CA ALA A 43 -5.81 7.83 22.46
C ALA A 43 -5.98 6.31 22.29
N LEU A 44 -4.92 5.59 21.89
CA LEU A 44 -4.94 4.12 21.86
C LEU A 44 -5.33 3.55 23.23
N SER A 45 -4.85 4.20 24.30
CA SER A 45 -5.15 3.87 25.70
C SER A 45 -6.58 4.14 26.17
N ASP A 46 -7.44 4.69 25.31
CA ASP A 46 -8.86 4.91 25.56
C ASP A 46 -9.77 3.91 24.82
N VAL A 47 -9.20 3.06 23.94
CA VAL A 47 -9.97 2.15 23.08
C VAL A 47 -9.42 0.72 23.18
N GLU A 48 -10.18 -0.17 23.80
CA GLU A 48 -9.83 -1.58 23.96
C GLU A 48 -10.49 -2.42 22.86
N LEU A 49 -9.72 -3.22 22.12
CA LEU A 49 -10.28 -4.19 21.18
C LEU A 49 -10.86 -5.40 21.91
N THR A 50 -12.05 -5.83 21.51
CA THR A 50 -12.68 -7.08 21.97
C THR A 50 -12.63 -8.15 20.87
N ASP A 51 -13.16 -9.35 21.15
CA ASP A 51 -13.07 -10.51 20.27
C ASP A 51 -13.46 -10.19 18.81
N SER A 52 -12.50 -10.40 17.91
CA SER A 52 -12.57 -10.04 16.49
C SER A 52 -11.32 -10.54 15.74
N TYR A 53 -11.35 -10.50 14.41
CA TYR A 53 -10.17 -10.73 13.57
C TYR A 53 -8.99 -9.81 13.93
N PHE A 54 -9.28 -8.53 14.23
CA PHE A 54 -8.27 -7.55 14.58
C PHE A 54 -7.66 -7.81 15.96
N LYS A 55 -8.46 -8.23 16.93
CA LYS A 55 -7.95 -8.66 18.25
C LYS A 55 -7.05 -9.87 18.11
N LYS A 56 -7.43 -10.89 17.33
CA LYS A 56 -6.58 -12.05 17.07
C LYS A 56 -5.24 -11.66 16.42
N ALA A 57 -5.27 -10.79 15.41
CA ALA A 57 -4.07 -10.30 14.73
C ALA A 57 -3.14 -9.50 15.69
N MET A 58 -3.73 -8.67 16.56
CA MET A 58 -3.01 -7.96 17.60
C MET A 58 -2.33 -8.91 18.59
N GLU A 59 -3.03 -9.97 19.05
CA GLU A 59 -2.46 -10.96 19.97
C GLU A 59 -1.29 -11.75 19.34
N LEU A 60 -1.38 -12.13 18.06
CA LEU A 60 -0.27 -12.77 17.34
C LEU A 60 0.96 -11.85 17.27
N ASN A 61 0.76 -10.56 17.00
CA ASN A 61 1.84 -9.59 16.99
C ASN A 61 2.42 -9.36 18.39
N LYS A 62 1.57 -9.39 19.42
CA LYS A 62 1.97 -9.28 20.83
C LYS A 62 2.96 -10.38 21.20
N GLU A 63 2.64 -11.63 20.85
CA GLU A 63 3.53 -12.77 21.06
C GLU A 63 4.88 -12.58 20.35
N TYR A 64 4.84 -12.14 19.09
CA TYR A 64 6.06 -11.91 18.33
C TYR A 64 6.96 -10.82 18.95
N LEU A 65 6.41 -9.66 19.28
CA LEU A 65 7.18 -8.55 19.87
C LEU A 65 7.86 -8.94 21.19
N LEU A 66 7.22 -9.78 22.00
CA LEU A 66 7.80 -10.29 23.24
C LEU A 66 8.90 -11.33 23.00
N SER A 67 8.79 -12.11 21.91
CA SER A 67 9.80 -13.09 21.50
C SER A 67 11.11 -12.46 21.02
N LEU A 68 11.08 -11.20 20.59
CA LEU A 68 12.28 -10.50 20.09
C LEU A 68 13.20 -10.06 21.24
N GLU A 69 14.50 -10.22 21.01
CA GLU A 69 15.57 -9.89 21.95
C GLU A 69 16.27 -8.58 21.54
N VAL A 70 16.27 -7.60 22.45
CA VAL A 70 16.95 -6.31 22.25
C VAL A 70 18.43 -6.50 21.90
N ASP A 71 19.11 -7.42 22.58
CA ASP A 71 20.54 -7.71 22.37
C ASP A 71 20.87 -8.26 20.99
N ARG A 72 19.86 -8.78 20.27
CA ARG A 72 19.98 -9.24 18.88
C ARG A 72 19.55 -8.19 17.85
N LEU A 73 18.76 -7.20 18.26
CA LEU A 73 18.32 -6.07 17.42
C LEU A 73 19.40 -4.99 17.24
N ILE A 74 20.20 -4.71 18.26
CA ILE A 74 21.18 -3.60 18.24
C ILE A 74 22.66 -3.97 18.45
N PRO A 75 23.15 -5.21 18.26
CA PRO A 75 24.56 -5.50 18.54
C PRO A 75 25.48 -4.82 17.50
N HIS A 76 24.99 -4.52 16.30
CA HIS A 76 25.71 -3.71 15.31
C HIS A 76 25.83 -2.23 15.73
N VAL A 77 24.81 -1.66 16.39
CA VAL A 77 24.85 -0.31 16.97
C VAL A 77 25.93 -0.22 18.03
N ARG A 78 25.94 -1.19 18.96
CA ARG A 78 26.97 -1.29 20.02
C ARG A 78 28.37 -1.33 19.43
N ARG A 79 28.61 -2.20 18.45
CA ARG A 79 29.91 -2.30 17.75
C ARG A 79 30.28 -0.99 17.04
N GLY A 80 29.31 -0.32 16.43
CA GLY A 80 29.51 0.94 15.69
C GLY A 80 30.08 2.08 16.54
N VAL A 81 29.87 2.04 17.86
CA VAL A 81 30.39 3.03 18.82
C VAL A 81 31.52 2.47 19.70
N GLY A 82 32.07 1.29 19.37
CA GLY A 82 33.20 0.68 20.08
C GLY A 82 32.84 -0.18 21.29
N LEU A 83 31.56 -0.42 21.56
CA LEU A 83 31.11 -1.35 22.59
C LEU A 83 31.05 -2.79 22.06
N GLN A 84 31.14 -3.76 22.96
CA GLN A 84 30.87 -5.15 22.63
C GLN A 84 29.36 -5.35 22.36
N GLY A 85 29.04 -6.03 21.24
CA GLY A 85 27.68 -6.49 20.98
C GLY A 85 27.30 -7.65 21.92
N LYS A 86 26.06 -7.63 22.43
CA LYS A 86 25.57 -8.59 23.44
C LYS A 86 24.92 -9.86 22.87
N GLY A 87 24.56 -9.85 21.58
CA GLY A 87 24.04 -11.01 20.85
C GLY A 87 24.47 -11.02 19.38
N SER A 88 24.04 -12.06 18.64
CA SER A 88 24.14 -12.10 17.18
C SER A 88 23.01 -11.30 16.54
N ASN A 89 23.29 -10.64 15.41
CA ASN A 89 22.24 -9.99 14.63
C ASN A 89 21.14 -11.01 14.28
N TYR A 90 19.90 -10.54 14.19
CA TYR A 90 18.88 -11.27 13.45
C TYR A 90 19.25 -11.44 11.96
N GLY A 91 18.60 -12.37 11.26
CA GLY A 91 18.83 -12.60 9.84
C GLY A 91 18.20 -11.51 8.96
N GLY A 92 18.13 -11.76 7.65
CA GLY A 92 17.59 -10.79 6.70
C GLY A 92 18.46 -9.55 6.63
N TRP A 93 17.87 -8.35 6.53
CA TRP A 93 18.65 -7.11 6.39
C TRP A 93 19.40 -6.71 7.67
N GLU A 94 19.02 -7.24 8.84
CA GLU A 94 19.75 -7.02 10.10
C GLU A 94 21.17 -7.60 10.09
N THR A 95 21.46 -8.57 9.21
CA THR A 95 22.83 -9.07 8.99
C THR A 95 23.82 -7.97 8.58
N HIS A 96 23.32 -6.91 7.94
CA HIS A 96 24.12 -5.77 7.47
C HIS A 96 23.97 -4.52 8.36
N GLY A 97 23.36 -4.64 9.55
CA GLY A 97 23.11 -3.52 10.46
C GLY A 97 21.89 -2.70 10.07
N GLY A 98 20.73 -3.37 10.08
CA GLY A 98 19.44 -2.79 9.71
C GLY A 98 18.91 -1.81 10.76
N CYS A 99 17.73 -1.24 10.49
CA CYS A 99 17.11 -0.24 11.35
C CYS A 99 15.76 -0.69 11.92
N SER A 100 15.52 -2.01 11.99
CA SER A 100 14.25 -2.58 12.46
C SER A 100 13.99 -2.32 13.95
N TYR A 101 15.03 -2.03 14.73
CA TYR A 101 14.88 -1.64 16.13
C TYR A 101 14.13 -0.31 16.31
N GLY A 102 14.16 0.58 15.31
CA GLY A 102 13.31 1.77 15.29
C GLY A 102 11.82 1.41 15.23
N HIS A 103 11.46 0.55 14.27
CA HIS A 103 10.11 -0.01 14.15
C HIS A 103 9.69 -0.80 15.40
N TYR A 104 10.60 -1.58 15.98
CA TYR A 104 10.35 -2.33 17.21
C TYR A 104 9.98 -1.40 18.37
N MET A 105 10.68 -0.27 18.54
CA MET A 105 10.33 0.72 19.55
C MET A 105 8.94 1.32 19.31
N SER A 106 8.62 1.74 18.07
CA SER A 106 7.27 2.22 17.73
C SER A 106 6.19 1.19 18.03
N ALA A 107 6.41 -0.07 17.62
CA ALA A 107 5.48 -1.17 17.81
C ALA A 107 5.23 -1.49 19.28
N CYS A 108 6.28 -1.61 20.10
CA CYS A 108 6.16 -1.84 21.53
C CYS A 108 5.48 -0.66 22.24
N ALA A 109 5.74 0.58 21.83
CA ALA A 109 5.13 1.76 22.44
C ALA A 109 3.62 1.82 22.14
N MET A 110 3.22 1.56 20.89
CA MET A 110 1.81 1.48 20.52
C MET A 110 1.12 0.27 21.15
N MET A 111 1.78 -0.89 21.21
CA MET A 111 1.21 -2.09 21.86
C MET A 111 1.00 -1.86 23.36
N TYR A 112 1.95 -1.20 24.04
CA TYR A 112 1.79 -0.77 25.43
C TYR A 112 0.61 0.18 25.60
N ALA A 113 0.46 1.19 24.73
CA ALA A 113 -0.67 2.10 24.80
C ALA A 113 -2.01 1.38 24.58
N SER A 114 -2.08 0.44 23.63
CA SER A 114 -3.29 -0.32 23.30
C SER A 114 -3.69 -1.37 24.35
N THR A 115 -2.73 -1.92 25.12
CA THR A 115 -2.99 -3.06 26.03
C THR A 115 -2.75 -2.78 27.51
N GLY A 116 -1.89 -1.80 27.83
CA GLY A 116 -1.39 -1.55 29.18
C GLY A 116 -0.41 -2.61 29.71
N GLU A 117 0.03 -3.57 28.89
CA GLU A 117 0.89 -4.67 29.33
C GLU A 117 2.33 -4.21 29.59
N LYS A 118 2.75 -4.26 30.86
CA LYS A 118 4.06 -3.76 31.32
C LYS A 118 5.26 -4.40 30.64
N ALA A 119 5.15 -5.63 30.14
CA ALA A 119 6.25 -6.31 29.46
C ALA A 119 6.79 -5.52 28.24
N PHE A 120 5.92 -4.80 27.51
CA PHE A 120 6.33 -3.91 26.42
C PHE A 120 7.09 -2.70 26.92
N LEU A 121 6.64 -2.11 28.02
CA LEU A 121 7.33 -1.00 28.67
C LEU A 121 8.71 -1.43 29.18
N ASP A 122 8.83 -2.63 29.73
CA ASP A 122 10.10 -3.18 30.21
C ASP A 122 11.10 -3.40 29.06
N LYS A 123 10.64 -3.98 27.93
CA LYS A 123 11.45 -4.14 26.71
C LYS A 123 11.91 -2.77 26.16
N LEU A 124 11.03 -1.77 26.14
CA LEU A 124 11.36 -0.40 25.73
C LEU A 124 12.41 0.22 26.64
N ASN A 125 12.20 0.21 27.95
CA ASN A 125 13.14 0.80 28.91
C ASN A 125 14.53 0.13 28.82
N TYR A 126 14.56 -1.19 28.58
CA TYR A 126 15.81 -1.89 28.35
C TYR A 126 16.50 -1.43 27.06
N MET A 127 15.79 -1.40 25.92
CA MET A 127 16.30 -0.87 24.66
C MET A 127 16.84 0.56 24.81
N LEU A 128 16.09 1.46 25.46
CA LEU A 128 16.51 2.84 25.66
C LEU A 128 17.76 2.95 26.54
N SER A 129 17.90 2.11 27.56
CA SER A 129 19.10 2.05 28.39
C SER A 129 20.34 1.64 27.58
N GLU A 130 20.20 0.62 26.73
CA GLU A 130 21.27 0.15 25.86
C GLU A 130 21.66 1.21 24.80
N LEU A 131 20.68 1.90 24.21
CA LEU A 131 20.92 2.98 23.26
C LEU A 131 21.56 4.20 23.93
N GLN A 132 21.19 4.54 25.17
CA GLN A 132 21.83 5.62 25.93
C GLN A 132 23.30 5.29 26.21
N GLU A 133 23.61 4.04 26.57
CA GLU A 133 25.00 3.59 26.75
C GLU A 133 25.82 3.79 25.47
N CYS A 134 25.22 3.47 24.31
CA CYS A 134 25.85 3.69 23.00
C CYS A 134 26.05 5.19 22.70
N GLN A 135 25.02 6.00 22.94
CA GLN A 135 25.07 7.45 22.73
C GLN A 135 26.20 8.10 23.55
N ASN A 136 26.38 7.66 24.80
CA ASN A 136 27.41 8.17 25.72
C ASN A 136 28.85 7.87 25.27
N GLN A 137 29.07 6.93 24.33
CA GLN A 137 30.40 6.66 23.78
C GLN A 137 30.85 7.69 22.74
N THR A 138 29.96 8.58 22.32
CA THR A 138 30.22 9.53 21.24
C THR A 138 30.03 10.97 21.71
N LYS A 139 30.95 11.86 21.34
CA LYS A 139 30.92 13.26 21.78
C LYS A 139 29.71 14.04 21.25
N ASP A 140 29.18 13.63 20.10
CA ASP A 140 28.06 14.26 19.41
C ASP A 140 26.78 13.42 19.48
N GLY A 141 26.76 12.37 20.30
CA GLY A 141 25.58 11.55 20.56
C GLY A 141 25.13 10.64 19.40
N TRP A 142 25.93 10.47 18.36
CA TRP A 142 25.58 9.65 17.20
C TRP A 142 25.91 8.17 17.38
N PHE A 143 24.91 7.29 17.26
CA PHE A 143 25.10 5.83 17.27
C PHE A 143 24.48 5.10 16.06
N ILE A 144 23.70 5.79 15.22
CA ILE A 144 22.85 5.16 14.20
C ILE A 144 23.64 4.40 13.14
N SER A 145 24.75 4.98 12.69
CA SER A 145 25.62 4.41 11.66
C SER A 145 27.08 4.48 12.08
N GLY A 146 27.91 3.59 11.51
CA GLY A 146 29.36 3.62 11.73
C GLY A 146 30.03 4.91 11.24
N ALA A 147 31.28 5.13 11.69
CA ALA A 147 32.03 6.37 11.44
C ALA A 147 32.14 6.76 9.95
N GLY A 148 32.36 5.78 9.06
CA GLY A 148 32.43 6.04 7.61
C GLY A 148 31.12 6.54 7.02
N ALA A 149 30.00 5.90 7.36
CA ALA A 149 28.69 6.33 6.89
C ALA A 149 28.30 7.72 7.45
N LYS A 150 28.63 7.98 8.73
CA LYS A 150 28.47 9.29 9.36
C LYS A 150 29.24 10.39 8.62
N GLU A 151 30.46 10.09 8.16
CA GLU A 151 31.26 11.04 7.40
C GLU A 151 30.63 11.36 6.03
N GLY A 152 29.96 10.41 5.40
CA GLY A 152 29.19 10.66 4.17
C GLY A 152 28.13 11.77 4.32
N TYR A 153 27.49 11.86 5.49
CA TYR A 153 26.58 12.96 5.83
C TYR A 153 27.30 14.30 6.07
N ARG A 154 28.51 14.28 6.66
CA ARG A 154 29.32 15.49 6.90
C ARG A 154 29.92 16.07 5.62
N GLN A 155 30.21 15.24 4.63
CA GLN A 155 30.67 15.71 3.31
C GLN A 155 29.67 16.68 2.65
N LEU A 156 28.38 16.57 2.98
CA LEU A 156 27.37 17.52 2.51
C LEU A 156 27.60 18.95 3.05
N LEU A 157 28.16 19.10 4.26
CA LEU A 157 28.57 20.40 4.81
C LEU A 157 29.76 21.01 4.04
N GLN A 158 30.53 20.18 3.35
CA GLN A 158 31.69 20.58 2.56
C GLN A 158 31.34 20.80 1.08
N GLY A 159 30.06 20.67 0.71
CA GLY A 159 29.59 20.82 -0.67
C GLY A 159 29.82 19.60 -1.56
N ASN A 160 30.06 18.42 -0.99
CA ASN A 160 30.33 17.20 -1.74
C ASN A 160 29.12 16.25 -1.72
N VAL A 161 28.58 15.94 -2.91
CA VAL A 161 27.51 14.94 -3.10
C VAL A 161 27.81 14.07 -4.31
N ILE A 162 27.82 12.76 -4.10
CA ILE A 162 27.91 11.73 -5.14
C ILE A 162 26.70 10.82 -5.00
N LEU A 163 25.73 10.95 -5.92
CA LEU A 163 24.64 9.99 -6.08
C LEU A 163 25.20 8.76 -6.81
N ASN A 164 24.94 7.56 -6.29
CA ASN A 164 25.48 6.34 -6.88
C ASN A 164 24.53 5.15 -6.74
N ARG A 165 24.91 4.03 -7.38
CA ARG A 165 24.14 2.79 -7.45
C ARG A 165 22.69 3.02 -7.93
N PRO A 166 22.50 3.66 -9.10
CA PRO A 166 21.17 3.77 -9.66
C PRO A 166 20.62 2.38 -9.98
N ASP A 167 19.33 2.16 -9.75
CA ASP A 167 18.65 1.02 -10.35
C ASP A 167 18.40 1.24 -11.84
N GLU A 168 17.73 0.28 -12.48
CA GLU A 168 17.48 0.35 -13.91
C GLU A 168 16.44 1.44 -14.28
N THR A 169 15.70 2.01 -13.32
CA THR A 169 14.90 3.25 -13.51
C THR A 169 15.74 4.53 -13.39
N ARG A 170 17.06 4.36 -13.21
CA ARG A 170 18.06 5.41 -12.97
C ARG A 170 17.89 6.16 -11.64
N GLN A 171 17.08 5.64 -10.72
CA GLN A 171 16.88 6.24 -9.41
C GLN A 171 18.01 5.83 -8.46
N PRO A 172 18.70 6.78 -7.79
CA PRO A 172 19.83 6.46 -6.93
C PRO A 172 19.39 5.80 -5.62
N TRP A 173 20.11 4.77 -5.20
CA TRP A 173 19.86 4.09 -3.91
C TRP A 173 20.79 4.54 -2.78
N ASN A 174 21.81 5.34 -3.07
CA ASN A 174 22.79 5.76 -2.08
C ASN A 174 23.44 7.10 -2.47
N TYR A 175 23.96 7.83 -1.48
CA TYR A 175 24.80 8.99 -1.70
C TYR A 175 25.97 9.04 -0.72
N ASN A 176 27.15 9.47 -1.17
CA ASN A 176 28.36 9.59 -0.33
C ASN A 176 28.72 8.33 0.50
N GLN A 177 28.33 7.13 0.04
CA GLN A 177 28.57 5.86 0.74
C GLN A 177 27.96 5.81 2.16
N ASN A 178 26.96 6.63 2.45
CA ASN A 178 26.35 6.74 3.77
C ASN A 178 25.31 5.64 4.05
N GLY A 179 25.48 4.46 3.42
CA GLY A 179 24.52 3.35 3.40
C GLY A 179 23.75 3.20 4.70
N ASN A 180 22.45 2.96 4.56
CA ASN A 180 21.37 3.37 5.48
C ASN A 180 20.98 4.83 5.28
N SER A 181 20.26 5.05 4.17
CA SER A 181 19.66 6.33 3.77
C SER A 181 18.92 7.04 4.89
N TRP A 182 18.47 8.27 4.64
CA TRP A 182 17.62 9.05 5.55
C TRP A 182 16.43 8.23 6.10
N TYR A 183 15.96 7.21 5.37
CA TYR A 183 14.97 6.20 5.83
C TYR A 183 15.29 5.60 7.21
N CYS A 184 16.50 5.09 7.41
CA CYS A 184 16.82 4.36 8.63
C CYS A 184 16.93 5.29 9.83
N ILE A 185 17.52 6.47 9.62
CA ILE A 185 17.52 7.54 10.61
C ILE A 185 16.08 7.89 11.00
N HIS A 186 15.20 8.07 10.02
CA HIS A 186 13.79 8.32 10.27
C HIS A 186 13.17 7.25 11.18
N LYS A 187 13.38 5.95 10.93
CA LYS A 187 12.78 4.89 11.78
C LYS A 187 13.24 4.96 13.23
N ILE A 188 14.51 5.30 13.45
CA ILE A 188 15.08 5.39 14.80
C ILE A 188 14.53 6.63 15.52
N LEU A 189 14.48 7.77 14.84
CA LEU A 189 13.86 8.98 15.39
C LEU A 189 12.37 8.76 15.69
N ALA A 190 11.65 8.09 14.80
CA ALA A 190 10.24 7.76 14.96
C ALA A 190 10.03 6.85 16.17
N GLY A 191 10.81 5.78 16.32
CA GLY A 191 10.75 4.86 17.46
C GLY A 191 11.02 5.53 18.80
N LEU A 192 12.05 6.39 18.89
CA LEU A 192 12.34 7.17 20.10
C LEU A 192 11.20 8.16 20.42
N LYS A 193 10.68 8.84 19.40
CA LYS A 193 9.54 9.75 19.55
C LYS A 193 8.29 9.00 20.00
N ASP A 194 8.00 7.83 19.43
CA ASP A 194 6.82 7.04 19.78
C ASP A 194 6.94 6.44 21.18
N ALA A 195 8.13 6.01 21.62
CA ALA A 195 8.36 5.61 23.01
C ALA A 195 8.07 6.75 24.01
N TYR A 196 8.43 7.99 23.65
CA TYR A 196 8.08 9.16 24.47
C TYR A 196 6.57 9.47 24.45
N VAL A 197 5.94 9.46 23.26
CA VAL A 197 4.55 9.85 23.07
C VAL A 197 3.58 8.80 23.62
N TYR A 198 3.71 7.55 23.19
CA TYR A 198 2.76 6.48 23.50
C TYR A 198 3.03 5.79 24.85
N ALA A 199 4.30 5.61 25.21
CA ALA A 199 4.68 4.91 26.44
C ALA A 199 5.12 5.85 27.58
N GLY A 200 5.26 7.15 27.33
CA GLY A 200 5.68 8.11 28.35
C GLY A 200 7.15 7.99 28.78
N CYS A 201 7.98 7.29 28.00
CA CYS A 201 9.39 7.07 28.30
C CYS A 201 10.20 8.38 28.13
N LYS A 202 10.43 9.10 29.23
CA LYS A 202 11.17 10.39 29.20
C LYS A 202 12.59 10.26 28.64
N GLN A 203 13.29 9.18 28.99
CA GLN A 203 14.64 8.88 28.48
C GLN A 203 14.69 8.84 26.95
N ALA A 204 13.61 8.41 26.28
CA ALA A 204 13.58 8.38 24.82
C ALA A 204 13.73 9.78 24.20
N LYS A 205 13.16 10.81 24.85
CA LYS A 205 13.33 12.21 24.44
C LYS A 205 14.77 12.68 24.65
N ASP A 206 15.40 12.30 25.76
CA ASP A 206 16.78 12.68 26.07
C ASP A 206 17.76 12.09 25.05
N ILE A 207 17.48 10.89 24.53
CA ILE A 207 18.26 10.26 23.45
C ILE A 207 17.95 10.90 22.09
N LEU A 208 16.69 11.23 21.82
CA LEU A 208 16.19 11.75 20.55
C LEU A 208 16.79 13.11 20.18
N LEU A 209 16.81 14.06 21.12
CA LEU A 209 17.15 15.45 20.81
C LEU A 209 18.60 15.64 20.33
N PRO A 210 19.64 15.01 20.95
CA PRO A 210 21.01 15.10 20.43
C PRO A 210 21.16 14.57 19.00
N LEU A 211 20.46 13.49 18.65
CA LEU A 211 20.46 12.95 17.28
C LEU A 211 19.80 13.93 16.30
N ALA A 212 18.64 14.48 16.71
CA ALA A 212 17.91 15.49 15.94
C ALA A 212 18.76 16.75 15.72
N ASP A 213 19.52 17.19 16.73
CA ASP A 213 20.43 18.34 16.66
C ASP A 213 21.63 18.10 15.74
N PHE A 214 22.18 16.88 15.73
CA PHE A 214 23.23 16.52 14.77
C PHE A 214 22.74 16.64 13.31
N ILE A 215 21.53 16.14 13.05
CA ILE A 215 20.91 16.21 11.72
C ILE A 215 20.52 17.65 11.38
N ALA A 216 20.05 18.42 12.37
CA ALA A 216 19.76 19.85 12.24
C ALA A 216 20.96 20.61 11.69
N ASN A 217 22.14 20.36 12.26
CA ASN A 217 23.37 20.97 11.82
C ASN A 217 23.67 20.66 10.35
N ILE A 218 23.48 19.41 9.90
CA ILE A 218 23.69 19.03 8.50
C ILE A 218 22.67 19.70 7.58
N ALA A 219 21.38 19.60 7.90
CA ALA A 219 20.30 20.07 7.02
C ALA A 219 20.24 21.60 6.90
N LEU A 220 20.51 22.33 7.98
CA LEU A 220 20.43 23.79 7.99
C LEU A 220 21.69 24.45 7.42
N ASN A 221 22.88 23.87 7.65
CA ASN A 221 24.16 24.50 7.28
C ASN A 221 24.75 23.99 5.95
N SER A 222 24.14 22.99 5.30
CA SER A 222 24.55 22.57 3.96
C SER A 222 23.95 23.44 2.86
N ASN A 223 24.57 23.39 1.67
CA ASN A 223 24.02 24.04 0.48
C ASN A 223 22.64 23.44 0.14
N SER A 224 21.66 24.31 -0.08
CA SER A 224 20.25 23.94 -0.30
C SER A 224 20.04 23.02 -1.50
N ASP A 225 20.70 23.30 -2.63
CA ASP A 225 20.50 22.57 -3.88
C ASP A 225 21.16 21.18 -3.79
N LEU A 226 22.35 21.12 -3.18
CA LEU A 226 23.00 19.85 -2.88
C LEU A 226 22.17 19.02 -1.90
N PHE A 227 21.62 19.62 -0.84
CA PHE A 227 20.74 18.91 0.09
C PHE A 227 19.51 18.34 -0.65
N GLN A 228 18.85 19.15 -1.50
CA GLN A 228 17.72 18.70 -2.31
C GLN A 228 18.06 17.51 -3.22
N SER A 229 19.26 17.48 -3.81
CA SER A 229 19.70 16.35 -4.62
C SER A 229 19.74 15.04 -3.83
N THR A 230 20.05 15.09 -2.52
CA THR A 230 20.07 13.89 -1.66
C THR A 230 18.68 13.30 -1.43
N LEU A 231 17.61 14.10 -1.59
CA LEU A 231 16.20 13.66 -1.41
C LEU A 231 15.66 12.85 -2.60
N SER A 232 16.50 12.67 -3.63
CA SER A 232 16.29 11.65 -4.67
C SER A 232 16.63 10.23 -4.18
N VAL A 233 17.38 10.12 -3.08
CA VAL A 233 17.59 8.87 -2.34
C VAL A 233 16.54 8.77 -1.24
N GLU A 234 16.13 7.54 -0.91
CA GLU A 234 15.04 7.30 0.03
C GLU A 234 15.21 8.00 1.37
N GLN A 235 14.16 8.69 1.82
CA GLN A 235 14.19 9.42 3.09
C GLN A 235 13.12 9.05 4.10
N GLY A 236 12.13 8.25 3.71
CA GLY A 236 10.96 8.03 4.55
C GLY A 236 10.33 9.37 4.99
N GLY A 237 9.74 9.40 6.18
CA GLY A 237 9.04 10.56 6.75
C GLY A 237 9.95 11.46 7.58
N MET A 238 11.13 11.85 7.10
CA MET A 238 12.01 12.78 7.84
C MET A 238 11.30 14.10 8.13
N ASN A 239 10.56 14.64 7.17
CA ASN A 239 9.74 15.84 7.37
C ASN A 239 8.61 15.62 8.39
N GLU A 240 7.94 14.45 8.40
CA GLU A 240 6.95 14.08 9.42
C GLU A 240 7.57 14.06 10.83
N VAL A 241 8.66 13.30 11.03
CA VAL A 241 9.25 13.12 12.37
C VAL A 241 9.83 14.42 12.92
N PHE A 242 10.43 15.28 12.08
CA PHE A 242 10.88 16.59 12.54
C PHE A 242 9.74 17.55 12.87
N THR A 243 8.60 17.42 12.19
CA THR A 243 7.39 18.16 12.57
C THR A 243 6.83 17.66 13.90
N ASP A 244 6.89 16.35 14.17
CA ASP A 244 6.53 15.81 15.48
C ASP A 244 7.49 16.27 16.59
N ILE A 245 8.81 16.31 16.32
CA ILE A 245 9.80 16.84 17.26
C ILE A 245 9.51 18.32 17.54
N TYR A 246 9.21 19.12 16.52
CA TYR A 246 8.74 20.49 16.71
C TYR A 246 7.50 20.54 17.61
N SER A 247 6.49 19.74 17.29
CA SER A 247 5.25 19.66 18.06
C SER A 247 5.50 19.43 19.56
N ILE A 248 6.40 18.51 19.94
CA ILE A 248 6.67 18.17 21.35
C ILE A 248 7.73 19.05 22.06
N THR A 249 8.44 19.89 21.32
CA THR A 249 9.49 20.77 21.86
C THR A 249 9.09 22.24 21.86
N GLY A 250 8.40 22.69 20.81
CA GLY A 250 8.16 24.10 20.51
C GLY A 250 9.37 24.83 19.92
N ASP A 251 10.45 24.13 19.55
CA ASP A 251 11.67 24.75 19.01
C ASP A 251 11.60 24.83 17.48
N ASP A 252 11.40 26.04 16.95
CA ASP A 252 11.18 26.33 15.53
C ASP A 252 12.27 25.79 14.61
N LYS A 253 13.50 25.54 15.11
CA LYS A 253 14.56 24.93 14.29
C LYS A 253 14.11 23.58 13.72
N TYR A 254 13.32 22.79 14.47
CA TYR A 254 12.85 21.49 14.00
C TYR A 254 11.81 21.60 12.90
N LEU A 255 10.97 22.62 12.92
CA LEU A 255 10.06 22.91 11.80
C LEU A 255 10.84 23.39 10.57
N GLN A 256 11.92 24.15 10.75
CA GLN A 256 12.79 24.53 9.63
C GLN A 256 13.48 23.32 8.98
N ILE A 257 13.91 22.35 9.79
CA ILE A 257 14.49 21.10 9.31
C ILE A 257 13.44 20.26 8.57
N ALA A 258 12.23 20.14 9.10
CA ALA A 258 11.14 19.45 8.41
C ALA A 258 10.96 20.00 6.97
N LYS A 259 10.94 21.33 6.85
CA LYS A 259 10.87 22.02 5.55
C LYS A 259 12.07 21.75 4.64
N ARG A 260 13.28 21.55 5.18
CA ARG A 260 14.46 21.18 4.39
C ARG A 260 14.30 19.80 3.72
N PHE A 261 13.64 18.86 4.40
CA PHE A 261 13.38 17.51 3.89
C PHE A 261 12.23 17.41 2.90
N ASN A 262 11.56 18.51 2.57
CA ASN A 262 10.57 18.53 1.50
C ASN A 262 11.28 18.43 0.15
N HIS A 263 11.07 17.31 -0.55
CA HIS A 263 11.59 17.09 -1.90
C HIS A 263 10.81 17.93 -2.91
N ILE A 264 11.31 19.15 -3.18
CA ILE A 264 10.58 20.19 -3.92
C ILE A 264 10.22 19.72 -5.33
N ASN A 265 11.13 19.00 -5.99
CA ASN A 265 10.96 18.47 -7.36
C ASN A 265 9.86 17.39 -7.49
N VAL A 266 9.26 16.96 -6.38
CA VAL A 266 8.12 16.02 -6.38
C VAL A 266 6.89 16.67 -5.75
N ILE A 267 7.07 17.32 -4.59
CA ILE A 267 5.94 17.90 -3.83
C ILE A 267 5.27 19.03 -4.61
N TYR A 268 6.03 19.91 -5.27
CA TYR A 268 5.46 21.09 -5.93
C TYR A 268 4.72 20.74 -7.23
N PRO A 269 5.26 19.89 -8.12
CA PRO A 269 4.49 19.39 -9.26
C PRO A 269 3.17 18.71 -8.84
N VAL A 270 3.21 17.85 -7.81
CA VAL A 270 1.99 17.20 -7.31
C VAL A 270 1.00 18.23 -6.72
N ALA A 271 1.48 19.25 -6.01
CA ALA A 271 0.64 20.37 -5.59
C ALA A 271 0.00 21.13 -6.77
N ASN A 272 0.63 21.14 -7.94
CA ASN A 272 0.08 21.70 -9.17
C ASN A 272 -0.86 20.76 -9.93
N GLY A 273 -1.04 19.52 -9.45
CA GLY A 273 -1.88 18.52 -10.11
C GLY A 273 -1.14 17.70 -11.17
N GLU A 274 0.20 17.74 -11.17
CA GLU A 274 1.03 16.96 -12.08
C GLU A 274 1.45 15.64 -11.42
N ASP A 275 1.04 14.51 -12.01
CA ASP A 275 1.46 13.17 -11.56
C ASP A 275 2.88 12.88 -12.09
N VAL A 276 3.88 13.15 -11.25
CA VAL A 276 5.31 12.91 -11.53
C VAL A 276 5.81 11.61 -10.87
N LEU A 277 4.92 10.67 -10.58
CA LEU A 277 5.21 9.50 -9.74
C LEU A 277 5.73 8.29 -10.51
N PHE A 278 5.45 8.18 -11.81
CA PHE A 278 5.89 7.06 -12.66
C PHE A 278 7.37 6.70 -12.43
N GLY A 279 7.65 5.41 -12.18
CA GLY A 279 8.99 4.88 -11.95
C GLY A 279 9.64 5.23 -10.60
N ARG A 280 8.98 6.06 -9.76
CA ARG A 280 9.49 6.37 -8.42
C ARG A 280 9.15 5.27 -7.43
N HIS A 281 10.04 5.07 -6.45
CA HIS A 281 9.82 4.15 -5.33
C HIS A 281 8.63 4.66 -4.50
N ALA A 282 7.58 3.84 -4.43
CA ALA A 282 6.29 4.22 -3.90
C ALA A 282 6.36 4.48 -2.39
N ASN A 283 6.97 3.56 -1.64
CA ASN A 283 7.14 3.70 -0.20
C ASN A 283 8.08 4.84 0.21
N ASP A 284 8.92 5.33 -0.71
CA ASP A 284 9.70 6.55 -0.48
C ASP A 284 8.83 7.80 -0.63
N GLN A 285 7.91 7.83 -1.61
CA GLN A 285 7.11 9.03 -1.86
C GLN A 285 6.02 9.25 -0.80
N ILE A 286 5.28 8.20 -0.43
CA ILE A 286 4.09 8.34 0.45
C ILE A 286 4.42 9.05 1.78
N PRO A 287 5.51 8.70 2.51
CA PRO A 287 5.89 9.40 3.73
C PRO A 287 6.24 10.88 3.54
N LYS A 288 6.73 11.29 2.37
CA LYS A 288 6.99 12.72 2.07
C LYS A 288 5.69 13.51 2.10
N PHE A 289 4.61 12.93 1.57
CA PHE A 289 3.29 13.56 1.55
C PHE A 289 2.57 13.50 2.90
N MET A 290 2.84 12.46 3.71
CA MET A 290 2.46 12.46 5.13
C MET A 290 3.14 13.61 5.89
N GLY A 291 4.42 13.84 5.62
CA GLY A 291 5.15 14.93 6.25
C GLY A 291 4.59 16.31 5.92
N VAL A 292 4.26 16.61 4.65
CA VAL A 292 3.63 17.91 4.34
C VAL A 292 2.21 18.03 4.90
N ALA A 293 1.43 16.94 4.96
CA ALA A 293 0.15 16.94 5.68
C ALA A 293 0.34 17.29 7.16
N ARG A 294 1.41 16.78 7.78
CA ARG A 294 1.79 17.08 9.16
C ARG A 294 2.30 18.50 9.36
N GLU A 295 3.13 19.00 8.45
CA GLU A 295 3.62 20.38 8.48
C GLU A 295 2.50 21.40 8.34
N TYR A 296 1.46 21.10 7.55
CA TYR A 296 0.33 22.00 7.36
C TYR A 296 -0.38 22.34 8.68
N GLU A 297 -0.42 21.43 9.66
CA GLU A 297 -0.96 21.74 10.99
C GLU A 297 -0.22 22.90 11.70
N PHE A 298 1.05 23.14 11.34
CA PHE A 298 1.97 24.07 12.00
C PHE A 298 2.51 25.16 11.05
N SER A 299 2.06 25.19 9.80
CA SER A 299 2.58 26.09 8.76
C SER A 299 1.43 26.66 7.94
N SER A 300 1.42 27.98 7.74
CA SER A 300 0.46 28.68 6.88
C SER A 300 0.69 28.47 5.37
N ASN A 301 1.43 27.44 5.00
CA ASN A 301 1.77 27.17 3.60
C ASN A 301 0.75 26.20 2.99
N GLU A 302 -0.24 26.77 2.32
CA GLU A 302 -1.33 26.02 1.66
C GLU A 302 -0.84 25.00 0.61
N VAL A 303 0.39 25.17 0.08
CA VAL A 303 0.99 24.20 -0.85
C VAL A 303 1.09 22.82 -0.21
N TYR A 304 1.32 22.74 1.11
CA TYR A 304 1.49 21.48 1.81
C TYR A 304 0.19 20.67 1.86
N HIS A 305 -0.91 21.32 2.19
CA HIS A 305 -2.23 20.71 2.16
C HIS A 305 -2.64 20.30 0.75
N LYS A 306 -2.45 21.19 -0.23
CA LYS A 306 -2.73 20.91 -1.64
C LYS A 306 -1.91 19.73 -2.17
N ALA A 307 -0.63 19.66 -1.83
CA ALA A 307 0.25 18.55 -2.19
C ALA A 307 -0.24 17.22 -1.61
N ALA A 308 -0.55 17.17 -0.31
CA ALA A 308 -1.03 15.96 0.35
C ALA A 308 -2.37 15.48 -0.21
N ARG A 309 -3.32 16.41 -0.42
CA ARG A 309 -4.63 16.11 -1.01
C ARG A 309 -4.50 15.58 -2.44
N ASN A 310 -3.79 16.30 -3.31
CA ASN A 310 -3.60 15.90 -4.69
C ASN A 310 -2.87 14.56 -4.80
N PHE A 311 -1.84 14.35 -3.98
CA PHE A 311 -1.13 13.08 -3.93
C PHE A 311 -2.09 11.94 -3.58
N TRP A 312 -2.88 12.08 -2.51
CA TRP A 312 -3.84 11.07 -2.13
C TRP A 312 -4.82 10.77 -3.28
N ASP A 313 -5.40 11.80 -3.89
CA ASP A 313 -6.34 11.64 -5.01
C ASP A 313 -5.68 10.93 -6.21
N MET A 314 -4.42 11.28 -6.56
CA MET A 314 -3.66 10.61 -7.62
C MET A 314 -3.43 9.13 -7.31
N ILE A 315 -3.03 8.79 -6.07
CA ILE A 315 -2.79 7.39 -5.69
C ILE A 315 -4.06 6.56 -5.81
N ILE A 316 -5.16 7.02 -5.20
CA ILE A 316 -6.42 6.27 -5.19
C ILE A 316 -6.98 6.12 -6.61
N ASN A 317 -6.99 7.20 -7.38
CA ASN A 317 -7.58 7.19 -8.72
C ASN A 317 -6.73 6.44 -9.74
N ASN A 318 -5.39 6.45 -9.62
CA ASN A 318 -4.52 6.00 -10.71
C ASN A 318 -3.54 4.88 -10.36
N HIS A 319 -3.25 4.64 -9.08
CA HIS A 319 -2.15 3.72 -8.67
C HIS A 319 -2.57 2.63 -7.70
N THR A 320 -3.81 2.65 -7.20
CA THR A 320 -4.36 1.64 -6.29
C THR A 320 -4.94 0.44 -7.03
N LEU A 321 -4.58 -0.76 -6.54
CA LEU A 321 -5.08 -2.08 -6.93
C LEU A 321 -6.26 -2.50 -6.03
N ALA A 322 -6.98 -3.57 -6.39
CA ALA A 322 -8.23 -4.03 -5.77
C ALA A 322 -8.16 -4.25 -4.24
N ILE A 323 -7.00 -4.59 -3.66
CA ILE A 323 -6.86 -4.72 -2.20
C ILE A 323 -6.73 -3.37 -1.45
N GLY A 324 -6.67 -2.25 -2.17
CA GLY A 324 -6.34 -0.92 -1.63
C GLY A 324 -4.83 -0.61 -1.58
N GLY A 325 -3.99 -1.60 -1.87
CA GLY A 325 -2.54 -1.46 -2.02
C GLY A 325 -2.15 -0.86 -3.36
N ASN A 326 -0.86 -0.54 -3.53
CA ASN A 326 -0.36 0.06 -4.75
C ASN A 326 1.07 -0.39 -5.04
N SER A 327 1.57 0.02 -6.20
CA SER A 327 2.88 -0.34 -6.74
C SER A 327 3.01 -1.79 -7.17
N CYS A 328 4.02 -2.01 -7.98
CA CYS A 328 4.52 -3.33 -8.34
C CYS A 328 6.04 -3.17 -8.53
N TYR A 329 6.82 -4.10 -7.99
CA TYR A 329 8.26 -3.92 -7.74
C TYR A 329 8.59 -2.69 -6.89
N GLU A 330 7.72 -2.32 -5.95
CA GLU A 330 7.86 -1.12 -5.09
C GLU A 330 7.79 0.20 -5.86
N ARG A 331 7.39 0.17 -7.14
CA ARG A 331 7.42 1.33 -8.04
C ARG A 331 6.01 1.70 -8.53
N PHE A 332 5.74 3.00 -8.65
CA PHE A 332 4.54 3.47 -9.33
C PHE A 332 4.61 3.17 -10.82
N GLY A 333 3.51 2.64 -11.36
CA GLY A 333 3.35 2.35 -12.78
C GLY A 333 2.84 3.57 -13.55
N ILE A 334 2.51 3.35 -14.82
CA ILE A 334 1.81 4.37 -15.62
C ILE A 334 0.44 4.63 -14.95
N PRO A 335 0.03 5.88 -14.73
CA PRO A 335 -1.26 6.20 -14.12
C PRO A 335 -2.41 5.51 -14.86
N GLY A 336 -3.24 4.78 -14.11
CA GLY A 336 -4.41 4.07 -14.63
C GLY A 336 -4.14 2.64 -15.13
N GLU A 337 -2.88 2.20 -15.24
CA GLU A 337 -2.56 0.80 -15.53
C GLU A 337 -2.68 -0.06 -14.27
N GLU A 338 -3.64 -0.98 -14.27
CA GLU A 338 -3.94 -1.86 -13.14
C GLU A 338 -3.69 -3.32 -13.50
N SER A 339 -4.37 -3.84 -14.53
CA SER A 339 -4.24 -5.23 -14.97
C SER A 339 -2.81 -5.56 -15.42
N LYS A 340 -2.13 -4.60 -16.05
CA LYS A 340 -0.72 -4.74 -16.48
C LYS A 340 0.28 -4.70 -15.33
N ARG A 341 -0.16 -4.30 -14.14
CA ARG A 341 0.68 -4.19 -12.93
C ARG A 341 0.48 -5.36 -11.98
N LEU A 342 -0.27 -6.39 -12.38
CA LEU A 342 -0.44 -7.63 -11.63
C LEU A 342 0.76 -8.56 -11.85
N ASP A 343 1.53 -8.73 -10.79
CA ASP A 343 2.70 -9.57 -10.70
C ASP A 343 2.83 -10.17 -9.29
N TYR A 344 3.75 -11.12 -9.14
CA TYR A 344 4.21 -11.61 -7.85
C TYR A 344 4.55 -10.49 -6.85
N THR A 345 5.16 -9.40 -7.33
CA THR A 345 5.60 -8.27 -6.49
C THR A 345 4.57 -7.14 -6.37
N SER A 346 3.33 -7.36 -6.82
CA SER A 346 2.28 -6.36 -6.65
C SER A 346 2.01 -6.08 -5.17
N ALA A 347 1.70 -4.81 -4.89
CA ALA A 347 1.25 -4.33 -3.59
C ALA A 347 2.22 -4.62 -2.44
N GLU A 348 3.22 -3.75 -2.28
CA GLU A 348 4.03 -3.71 -1.05
C GLU A 348 3.18 -3.28 0.15
N THR A 349 3.33 -3.98 1.27
CA THR A 349 2.56 -3.75 2.50
C THR A 349 2.85 -2.38 3.13
N CYS A 350 4.12 -1.92 3.12
CA CYS A 350 4.50 -0.62 3.68
C CYS A 350 3.73 0.55 3.04
N ASN A 351 3.47 0.47 1.73
CA ASN A 351 2.75 1.52 1.01
C ASN A 351 1.36 1.72 1.59
N THR A 352 0.70 0.62 1.95
CA THR A 352 -0.65 0.67 2.50
C THR A 352 -0.63 1.15 3.94
N TYR A 353 0.33 0.70 4.76
CA TYR A 353 0.54 1.26 6.10
C TYR A 353 0.67 2.80 6.05
N ASN A 354 1.49 3.32 5.14
CA ASN A 354 1.70 4.77 4.99
C ASN A 354 0.47 5.48 4.40
N MET A 355 -0.23 4.87 3.43
CA MET A 355 -1.47 5.43 2.90
C MET A 355 -2.59 5.48 3.94
N LEU A 356 -2.67 4.51 4.86
CA LEU A 356 -3.61 4.56 5.99
C LEU A 356 -3.27 5.73 6.93
N LYS A 357 -1.99 5.93 7.27
CA LYS A 357 -1.55 7.10 8.06
C LYS A 357 -1.93 8.42 7.38
N LEU A 358 -1.64 8.56 6.08
CA LEU A 358 -2.00 9.74 5.31
C LEU A 358 -3.53 9.96 5.28
N SER A 359 -4.30 8.91 5.02
CA SER A 359 -5.77 8.99 4.96
C SER A 359 -6.37 9.43 6.28
N ARG A 360 -5.90 8.87 7.39
CA ARG A 360 -6.33 9.27 8.73
C ARG A 360 -6.01 10.74 9.01
N GLN A 361 -4.81 11.19 8.64
CA GLN A 361 -4.42 12.58 8.83
C GLN A 361 -5.24 13.54 7.98
N MET A 362 -5.47 13.21 6.70
CA MET A 362 -6.30 14.01 5.82
C MET A 362 -7.76 14.03 6.27
N PHE A 363 -8.31 12.93 6.78
CA PHE A 363 -9.64 12.93 7.40
C PHE A 363 -9.70 13.89 8.60
N MET A 364 -8.70 13.84 9.48
CA MET A 364 -8.65 14.75 10.63
C MET A 364 -8.60 16.21 10.21
N LEU A 365 -7.87 16.55 9.14
CA LEU A 365 -7.76 17.90 8.60
C LEU A 365 -9.03 18.37 7.87
N ASP A 366 -9.57 17.53 6.98
CA ASP A 366 -10.59 17.94 6.00
C ASP A 366 -12.01 17.54 6.41
N GLY A 367 -12.17 16.50 7.22
CA GLY A 367 -13.46 15.90 7.54
C GLY A 367 -14.15 15.16 6.38
N ASP A 368 -13.45 14.93 5.27
CA ASP A 368 -13.97 14.22 4.11
C ASP A 368 -13.95 12.70 4.31
N PHE A 369 -15.11 12.04 4.22
CA PHE A 369 -15.26 10.62 4.48
C PHE A 369 -14.66 9.72 3.40
N LYS A 370 -14.27 10.25 2.22
CA LYS A 370 -13.54 9.47 1.19
C LYS A 370 -12.28 8.82 1.76
N TYR A 371 -11.60 9.51 2.68
CA TYR A 371 -10.40 9.02 3.35
C TYR A 371 -10.68 7.79 4.22
N LEU A 372 -11.81 7.78 4.94
CA LEU A 372 -12.20 6.66 5.82
C LEU A 372 -12.78 5.49 5.03
N ASN A 373 -13.42 5.75 3.89
CA ASN A 373 -13.87 4.71 2.97
C ASN A 373 -12.69 3.91 2.41
N TYR A 374 -11.62 4.60 1.97
CA TYR A 374 -10.37 3.93 1.61
C TYR A 374 -9.73 3.23 2.80
N TYR A 375 -9.73 3.88 3.99
CA TYR A 375 -9.12 3.31 5.19
C TYR A 375 -9.71 1.94 5.52
N GLU A 376 -11.04 1.81 5.56
CA GLU A 376 -11.72 0.53 5.78
C GLU A 376 -11.31 -0.51 4.74
N HIS A 377 -11.41 -0.15 3.45
CA HIS A 377 -11.10 -1.06 2.35
C HIS A 377 -9.69 -1.64 2.44
N ALA A 378 -8.68 -0.78 2.57
CA ALA A 378 -7.29 -1.22 2.61
C ALA A 378 -6.90 -1.91 3.93
N LEU A 379 -7.57 -1.54 5.04
CA LEU A 379 -7.36 -2.18 6.34
C LEU A 379 -7.81 -3.66 6.32
N TYR A 380 -9.01 -3.93 5.82
CA TYR A 380 -9.53 -5.30 5.72
C TYR A 380 -8.80 -6.09 4.63
N ASN A 381 -8.62 -5.51 3.45
CA ASN A 381 -8.20 -6.29 2.28
C ASN A 381 -6.69 -6.43 2.13
N HIS A 382 -5.88 -5.57 2.76
CA HIS A 382 -4.42 -5.66 2.68
C HIS A 382 -3.76 -5.82 4.04
N ILE A 383 -3.99 -4.91 4.99
CA ILE A 383 -3.27 -4.94 6.29
C ILE A 383 -3.68 -6.13 7.16
N LEU A 384 -4.97 -6.46 7.25
CA LEU A 384 -5.39 -7.66 7.97
C LEU A 384 -4.95 -8.93 7.21
N ALA A 385 -4.92 -8.87 5.88
CA ALA A 385 -4.55 -9.98 5.00
C ALA A 385 -3.03 -10.27 4.97
N SER A 386 -2.20 -9.33 5.46
CA SER A 386 -0.73 -9.39 5.38
C SER A 386 -0.08 -10.18 6.51
N GLN A 387 -0.83 -10.58 7.55
CA GLN A 387 -0.28 -11.39 8.65
C GLN A 387 -0.52 -12.87 8.39
N ASP A 388 0.48 -13.70 8.65
CA ASP A 388 0.29 -15.14 8.75
C ASP A 388 -0.54 -15.47 10.00
N PRO A 389 -1.73 -16.08 9.87
CA PRO A 389 -2.59 -16.36 11.02
C PRO A 389 -2.10 -17.56 11.85
N ASP A 390 -1.16 -18.35 11.32
CA ASP A 390 -0.68 -19.62 11.90
C ASP A 390 0.69 -19.48 12.56
N MET A 391 1.41 -18.37 12.36
CA MET A 391 2.74 -18.15 12.94
C MET A 391 3.00 -16.70 13.35
N PRO A 392 3.21 -16.43 14.66
CA PRO A 392 3.61 -15.10 15.14
C PRO A 392 4.86 -14.57 14.43
N GLY A 393 4.80 -13.30 13.99
CA GLY A 393 5.93 -12.59 13.38
C GLY A 393 6.12 -12.77 11.89
N CYS A 394 5.28 -13.58 11.26
CA CYS A 394 5.30 -13.82 9.84
C CYS A 394 4.31 -12.86 9.14
N VAL A 395 4.81 -12.01 8.26
CA VAL A 395 4.03 -11.03 7.49
C VAL A 395 4.44 -11.01 6.02
N THR A 396 3.55 -10.56 5.15
CA THR A 396 3.84 -10.39 3.73
C THR A 396 4.71 -9.17 3.46
N TYR A 397 5.61 -9.28 2.49
CA TYR A 397 6.24 -8.10 1.88
C TYR A 397 5.37 -7.62 0.74
N TYR A 398 5.33 -8.42 -0.34
CA TYR A 398 4.39 -8.29 -1.44
C TYR A 398 3.18 -9.17 -1.19
N THR A 399 2.00 -8.60 -1.42
CA THR A 399 0.73 -9.31 -1.36
C THR A 399 0.32 -9.63 -2.79
N SER A 400 0.96 -10.66 -3.37
CA SER A 400 0.82 -10.99 -4.80
C SER A 400 -0.64 -11.05 -5.26
N LEU A 401 -0.94 -10.26 -6.30
CA LEU A 401 -2.25 -10.19 -6.95
C LEU A 401 -2.25 -10.79 -8.35
N LEU A 402 -1.11 -11.30 -8.80
CA LEU A 402 -1.02 -12.08 -10.02
C LEU A 402 -1.94 -13.31 -9.92
N PRO A 403 -2.93 -13.45 -10.83
CA PRO A 403 -3.81 -14.61 -10.81
C PRO A 403 -3.03 -15.92 -10.79
N GLY A 404 -3.37 -16.84 -9.87
CA GLY A 404 -2.70 -18.13 -9.73
C GLY A 404 -1.43 -18.13 -8.87
N SER A 405 -1.02 -16.97 -8.38
CA SER A 405 0.07 -16.82 -7.42
C SER A 405 -0.40 -17.10 -5.98
N PHE A 406 0.41 -16.80 -4.98
CA PHE A 406 0.14 -17.03 -3.57
C PHE A 406 0.80 -15.93 -2.71
N LYS A 407 0.37 -15.80 -1.45
CA LYS A 407 1.01 -14.91 -0.48
C LYS A 407 2.29 -15.54 0.06
N GLN A 408 3.33 -14.74 0.16
CA GLN A 408 4.59 -15.11 0.79
C GLN A 408 4.74 -14.39 2.13
N TYR A 409 5.15 -15.09 3.17
CA TYR A 409 5.38 -14.56 4.50
C TYR A 409 6.86 -14.57 4.86
N SER A 410 7.27 -13.62 5.68
CA SER A 410 8.55 -13.65 6.38
C SER A 410 8.65 -14.89 7.29
N THR A 411 9.88 -15.26 7.65
CA THR A 411 10.17 -16.03 8.86
C THR A 411 10.32 -15.11 10.07
N PRO A 412 10.10 -15.60 11.31
CA PRO A 412 10.12 -14.73 12.49
C PRO A 412 11.49 -14.08 12.77
N PHE A 413 12.60 -14.77 12.45
CA PHE A 413 13.93 -14.35 12.90
C PHE A 413 14.95 -14.08 11.79
N ASP A 414 14.62 -14.39 10.53
CA ASP A 414 15.58 -14.35 9.41
C ASP A 414 15.20 -13.42 8.27
N SER A 415 14.16 -12.59 8.44
CA SER A 415 13.48 -11.90 7.34
C SER A 415 13.27 -10.41 7.59
N PHE A 416 14.12 -9.77 8.40
CA PHE A 416 13.93 -8.38 8.81
C PHE A 416 14.05 -7.40 7.63
N TRP A 417 12.98 -7.27 6.85
CA TRP A 417 12.82 -6.33 5.75
C TRP A 417 11.95 -5.14 6.21
N CYS A 418 11.78 -4.10 5.37
CA CYS A 418 10.94 -2.95 5.71
C CYS A 418 9.51 -3.36 6.13
N CYS A 419 8.90 -4.31 5.40
CA CYS A 419 7.54 -4.78 5.68
C CYS A 419 7.41 -5.54 7.00
N VAL A 420 8.49 -6.17 7.51
CA VAL A 420 8.50 -6.73 8.88
C VAL A 420 8.49 -5.61 9.92
N GLY A 421 9.26 -4.54 9.67
CA GLY A 421 9.21 -3.31 10.44
C GLY A 421 7.80 -2.73 10.54
N THR A 422 7.15 -2.46 9.41
CA THR A 422 5.78 -1.95 9.39
C THR A 422 4.76 -2.99 9.89
N GLY A 423 5.00 -4.29 9.68
CA GLY A 423 4.16 -5.37 10.17
C GLY A 423 4.06 -5.36 11.70
N MET A 424 5.20 -5.18 12.38
CA MET A 424 5.22 -4.99 13.84
C MET A 424 4.34 -3.81 14.29
N GLU A 425 4.29 -2.73 13.51
CA GLU A 425 3.49 -1.55 13.83
C GLU A 425 2.01 -1.68 13.47
N ASN A 426 1.68 -2.28 12.32
CA ASN A 426 0.33 -2.45 11.79
C ASN A 426 -0.61 -3.03 12.84
N HIS A 427 -0.19 -4.13 13.45
CA HIS A 427 -1.03 -4.92 14.34
C HIS A 427 -1.02 -4.40 15.80
N SER A 428 -0.31 -3.31 16.09
CA SER A 428 -0.26 -2.69 17.43
C SER A 428 -1.28 -1.57 17.65
N LYS A 429 -1.99 -1.15 16.59
CA LYS A 429 -2.70 0.14 16.57
C LYS A 429 -4.06 0.12 15.88
N TYR A 430 -4.71 -1.03 15.71
CA TYR A 430 -6.02 -1.13 15.05
C TYR A 430 -7.11 -0.24 15.66
N ALA A 431 -6.96 0.16 16.93
CA ALA A 431 -7.85 1.08 17.62
C ALA A 431 -7.80 2.54 17.11
N GLU A 432 -6.73 2.96 16.41
CA GLU A 432 -6.40 4.37 16.15
C GLU A 432 -7.41 5.16 15.29
N SER A 433 -8.31 4.45 14.61
CA SER A 433 -9.30 5.00 13.67
C SER A 433 -10.71 4.45 13.90
N ILE A 434 -10.97 3.73 15.00
CA ILE A 434 -12.32 3.22 15.28
C ILE A 434 -13.27 4.37 15.62
N TYR A 435 -12.80 5.32 16.42
CA TYR A 435 -13.58 6.47 16.89
C TYR A 435 -12.83 7.78 16.63
N PHE A 436 -13.58 8.84 16.32
CA PHE A 436 -13.07 10.21 16.27
C PHE A 436 -13.98 11.13 17.10
N LYS A 437 -13.41 12.24 17.57
CA LYS A 437 -14.12 13.29 18.31
C LYS A 437 -13.87 14.66 17.70
N SER A 438 -14.88 15.51 17.72
CA SER A 438 -14.74 16.95 17.58
C SER A 438 -15.07 17.63 18.92
N GLU A 439 -15.22 18.96 18.94
CA GLU A 439 -15.68 19.65 20.16
C GLU A 439 -17.04 19.17 20.66
N GLN A 440 -17.91 18.77 19.74
CA GLN A 440 -19.31 18.45 20.02
C GLN A 440 -19.70 17.04 19.58
N ASP A 441 -19.01 16.42 18.64
CA ASP A 441 -19.51 15.19 18.00
C ASP A 441 -18.59 13.99 18.29
N LEU A 442 -19.20 12.81 18.44
CA LEU A 442 -18.54 11.51 18.48
C LEU A 442 -18.84 10.81 17.16
N LEU A 443 -17.80 10.44 16.43
CA LEU A 443 -17.92 9.62 15.23
C LEU A 443 -17.48 8.19 15.54
N VAL A 444 -18.39 7.23 15.34
CA VAL A 444 -18.10 5.79 15.25
C VAL A 444 -17.81 5.48 13.78
N ASN A 445 -16.54 5.20 13.47
CA ASN A 445 -16.05 5.06 12.09
C ASN A 445 -15.93 3.60 11.62
N LEU A 446 -15.08 2.81 12.28
CA LEU A 446 -14.85 1.41 11.92
C LEU A 446 -15.71 0.51 12.79
N TYR A 447 -16.35 -0.48 12.19
CA TYR A 447 -17.21 -1.43 12.90
C TYR A 447 -16.44 -2.62 13.44
N ILE A 448 -15.41 -2.32 14.24
CA ILE A 448 -14.54 -3.29 14.91
C ILE A 448 -14.94 -3.41 16.40
N PRO A 449 -15.28 -4.62 16.89
CA PRO A 449 -15.65 -4.84 18.28
C PRO A 449 -14.65 -4.23 19.27
N SER A 450 -15.15 -3.32 20.12
CA SER A 450 -14.29 -2.52 20.99
C SER A 450 -15.04 -1.84 22.12
N ARG A 451 -14.31 -1.41 23.14
CA ARG A 451 -14.78 -0.56 24.23
C ARG A 451 -14.08 0.78 24.18
N LEU A 452 -14.85 1.86 24.17
CA LEU A 452 -14.33 3.23 24.24
C LEU A 452 -14.56 3.76 25.66
N ASN A 453 -13.50 4.31 26.26
CA ASN A 453 -13.55 5.06 27.50
C ASN A 453 -13.14 6.51 27.25
N TRP A 454 -14.12 7.38 27.02
CA TRP A 454 -13.90 8.81 26.87
C TRP A 454 -13.83 9.49 28.26
N ARG A 455 -12.64 9.39 28.87
CA ARG A 455 -12.37 9.86 30.24
C ARG A 455 -12.75 11.32 30.45
N GLU A 456 -12.46 12.21 29.50
CA GLU A 456 -12.72 13.65 29.64
C GLU A 456 -14.20 14.01 29.76
N LYS A 457 -15.10 13.19 29.20
CA LYS A 457 -16.56 13.36 29.28
C LYS A 457 -17.20 12.41 30.29
N GLY A 458 -16.41 11.55 30.94
CA GLY A 458 -16.91 10.45 31.77
C GLY A 458 -17.83 9.49 31.02
N MET A 459 -17.69 9.40 29.69
CA MET A 459 -18.53 8.60 28.80
C MET A 459 -17.84 7.27 28.47
N ALA A 460 -18.58 6.18 28.42
CA ALA A 460 -18.12 4.88 27.99
C ALA A 460 -19.17 4.22 27.09
N LEU A 461 -18.70 3.51 26.06
CA LEU A 461 -19.54 2.68 25.20
C LEU A 461 -18.84 1.38 24.84
N THR A 462 -19.65 0.38 24.48
CA THR A 462 -19.20 -0.91 23.98
C THR A 462 -19.85 -1.19 22.63
N MET A 463 -19.03 -1.44 21.61
CA MET A 463 -19.48 -1.89 20.31
C MET A 463 -19.32 -3.40 20.20
N ASN A 464 -20.45 -4.10 20.02
CA ASN A 464 -20.54 -5.53 19.79
C ASN A 464 -21.05 -5.80 18.38
N THR A 465 -20.29 -6.55 17.60
CA THR A 465 -20.69 -7.00 16.27
C THR A 465 -19.90 -8.25 15.89
N ARG A 466 -20.43 -9.03 14.95
CA ARG A 466 -19.64 -10.04 14.23
C ARG A 466 -19.20 -9.54 12.87
N PHE A 467 -19.34 -8.25 12.56
CA PHE A 467 -18.90 -7.68 11.29
C PHE A 467 -17.44 -8.10 10.99
N PRO A 468 -17.15 -8.65 9.80
CA PRO A 468 -18.00 -8.68 8.62
C PRO A 468 -18.86 -9.95 8.45
N GLU A 469 -19.00 -10.84 9.42
CA GLU A 469 -19.87 -12.03 9.31
C GLU A 469 -21.35 -11.74 9.51
N SER A 470 -21.67 -10.54 9.99
CA SER A 470 -23.03 -10.05 10.22
C SER A 470 -23.14 -8.60 9.76
N ASP A 471 -24.33 -8.23 9.31
CA ASP A 471 -24.68 -6.86 8.91
C ASP A 471 -25.10 -5.99 10.10
N THR A 472 -25.24 -6.61 11.28
CA THR A 472 -25.75 -5.94 12.49
C THR A 472 -24.61 -5.49 13.40
N ILE A 473 -24.64 -4.22 13.77
CA ILE A 473 -23.76 -3.61 14.77
C ILE A 473 -24.61 -3.14 15.94
N SER A 474 -24.16 -3.44 17.16
CA SER A 474 -24.78 -2.95 18.40
C SER A 474 -23.80 -2.09 19.17
N VAL A 475 -24.19 -0.87 19.50
CA VAL A 475 -23.41 0.08 20.29
C VAL A 475 -24.18 0.36 21.58
N SER A 476 -23.69 -0.19 22.68
CA SER A 476 -24.25 0.01 24.02
C SER A 476 -23.62 1.23 24.67
N ILE A 477 -24.46 2.12 25.22
CA ILE A 477 -24.01 3.29 25.96
C ILE A 477 -23.86 2.92 27.43
N ASP A 478 -22.70 2.37 27.78
CA ASP A 478 -22.43 1.88 29.15
C ASP A 478 -22.49 3.00 30.18
N LYS A 479 -22.05 4.21 29.79
CA LYS A 479 -22.16 5.42 30.58
C LYS A 479 -22.17 6.64 29.67
N LYS A 480 -23.20 7.49 29.76
CA LYS A 480 -23.23 8.75 28.99
C LYS A 480 -22.31 9.83 29.58
N GLY A 481 -22.16 9.86 30.91
CA GLY A 481 -21.43 10.92 31.59
C GLY A 481 -22.01 12.31 31.28
N ASP A 482 -21.14 13.31 31.12
CA ASP A 482 -21.50 14.69 30.79
C ASP A 482 -21.57 14.95 29.27
N TYR A 483 -21.56 13.88 28.46
CA TYR A 483 -21.61 13.99 27.01
C TYR A 483 -22.99 14.46 26.53
N THR A 484 -23.05 15.66 25.95
CA THR A 484 -24.26 16.32 25.43
C THR A 484 -24.23 16.48 23.90
N GLY A 485 -23.19 15.93 23.27
CA GLY A 485 -22.90 16.03 21.86
C GLY A 485 -23.70 15.10 20.95
N SER A 486 -23.42 15.14 19.65
CA SER A 486 -24.08 14.27 18.66
C SER A 486 -23.34 12.96 18.45
N PHE A 487 -24.10 11.86 18.38
CA PHE A 487 -23.60 10.57 17.92
C PHE A 487 -23.70 10.49 16.40
N LEU A 488 -22.55 10.35 15.75
CA LEU A 488 -22.41 10.10 14.32
C LEU A 488 -21.90 8.68 14.12
N PHE A 489 -22.50 7.97 13.18
CA PHE A 489 -22.03 6.68 12.70
C PHE A 489 -21.62 6.85 11.25
N ARG A 490 -20.44 6.39 10.84
CA ARG A 490 -20.08 6.44 9.41
C ARG A 490 -21.17 5.73 8.60
N TYR A 491 -21.53 6.24 7.44
CA TYR A 491 -22.46 5.57 6.54
C TYR A 491 -21.71 5.17 5.29
N PRO A 492 -21.15 3.95 5.23
CA PRO A 492 -20.29 3.56 4.11
C PRO A 492 -21.02 3.62 2.77
N ALA A 493 -20.30 3.98 1.71
CA ALA A 493 -20.86 4.05 0.36
C ALA A 493 -21.34 2.67 -0.17
N TRP A 494 -20.73 1.58 0.31
CA TRP A 494 -21.02 0.21 -0.12
C TRP A 494 -22.32 -0.36 0.43
N VAL A 495 -22.94 0.27 1.45
CA VAL A 495 -24.18 -0.24 2.05
C VAL A 495 -25.26 -0.33 0.98
N ASP A 496 -25.95 -1.46 0.89
CA ASP A 496 -27.06 -1.60 -0.05
C ASP A 496 -28.37 -1.10 0.55
N GLY A 497 -29.18 -0.42 -0.25
CA GLY A 497 -30.40 0.25 0.25
C GLY A 497 -30.13 1.31 1.33
N GLU A 498 -31.10 1.42 2.26
CA GLU A 498 -31.09 2.31 3.41
C GLU A 498 -30.60 1.59 4.68
N ALA A 499 -29.83 2.29 5.51
CA ALA A 499 -29.42 1.77 6.81
C ALA A 499 -30.60 1.73 7.79
N VAL A 500 -30.73 0.65 8.55
CA VAL A 500 -31.68 0.58 9.66
C VAL A 500 -31.00 1.05 10.94
N VAL A 501 -31.62 1.98 11.67
CA VAL A 501 -31.12 2.48 12.95
C VAL A 501 -32.19 2.39 14.03
N LEU A 502 -31.89 1.63 15.08
CA LEU A 502 -32.80 1.40 16.20
C LEU A 502 -32.17 1.84 17.52
N ILE A 503 -32.98 2.33 18.46
CA ILE A 503 -32.62 2.47 19.87
C ILE A 503 -33.55 1.56 20.67
N ASN A 504 -32.98 0.61 21.41
CA ASN A 504 -33.73 -0.36 22.21
C ASN A 504 -34.84 -1.07 21.41
N GLY A 505 -34.55 -1.43 20.16
CA GLY A 505 -35.47 -2.12 19.24
C GLY A 505 -36.51 -1.24 18.55
N LYS A 506 -36.52 0.08 18.77
CA LYS A 506 -37.43 1.03 18.12
C LYS A 506 -36.69 1.90 17.12
N GLU A 507 -37.30 2.19 15.98
CA GLU A 507 -36.72 3.05 14.96
C GLU A 507 -36.34 4.43 15.51
N ALA A 508 -35.12 4.86 15.22
CA ALA A 508 -34.59 6.14 15.67
C ALA A 508 -34.75 7.22 14.61
N LYS A 509 -34.95 8.48 15.04
CA LYS A 509 -34.87 9.62 14.12
C LYS A 509 -33.42 9.89 13.77
N THR A 510 -33.12 9.97 12.49
CA THR A 510 -31.77 10.17 11.98
C THR A 510 -31.73 11.23 10.88
N GLU A 511 -30.56 11.82 10.70
CA GLU A 511 -30.16 12.53 9.50
C GLU A 511 -29.08 11.68 8.83
N ALA A 512 -29.37 11.10 7.66
CA ALA A 512 -28.51 10.11 7.01
C ALA A 512 -27.95 10.62 5.68
N HIS A 513 -26.61 10.59 5.55
CA HIS A 513 -25.87 10.98 4.36
C HIS A 513 -25.00 9.80 3.91
N LYS A 514 -25.51 8.97 2.98
CA LYS A 514 -24.81 7.80 2.47
C LYS A 514 -23.46 8.18 1.84
N GLY A 515 -22.42 7.39 2.13
CA GLY A 515 -21.03 7.70 1.81
C GLY A 515 -20.32 8.55 2.87
N ASN A 516 -21.08 9.17 3.78
CA ASN A 516 -20.58 10.05 4.85
C ASN A 516 -20.95 9.51 6.24
N TYR A 517 -22.07 9.95 6.82
CA TYR A 517 -22.47 9.61 8.19
C TYR A 517 -23.99 9.60 8.39
N ILE A 518 -24.42 8.93 9.44
CA ILE A 518 -25.75 9.01 10.04
C ILE A 518 -25.61 9.76 11.37
N ARG A 519 -26.28 10.90 11.52
CA ARG A 519 -26.40 11.63 12.79
C ARG A 519 -27.67 11.17 13.49
N LEU A 520 -27.53 10.78 14.74
CA LEU A 520 -28.65 10.37 15.58
C LEU A 520 -29.33 11.61 16.17
N LEU A 521 -30.63 11.78 15.88
CA LEU A 521 -31.45 12.90 16.38
C LEU A 521 -32.28 12.51 17.60
N SER A 522 -32.56 11.20 17.76
CA SER A 522 -33.20 10.69 18.96
C SER A 522 -32.28 10.86 20.19
N PRO A 523 -32.82 11.19 21.37
CA PRO A 523 -32.03 11.30 22.59
C PRO A 523 -31.48 9.93 23.00
N VAL A 524 -30.25 9.95 23.49
CA VAL A 524 -29.52 8.76 23.97
C VAL A 524 -29.25 8.91 25.47
N GLN A 525 -29.43 7.84 26.24
CA GLN A 525 -29.14 7.77 27.68
C GLN A 525 -28.26 6.56 28.02
N THR A 526 -27.72 6.56 29.23
CA THR A 526 -27.01 5.39 29.78
C THR A 526 -27.92 4.16 29.75
N GLY A 527 -27.38 3.04 29.29
CA GLY A 527 -28.09 1.76 29.15
C GLY A 527 -28.79 1.57 27.80
N ASP A 528 -28.87 2.60 26.96
CA ASP A 528 -29.42 2.44 25.61
C ASP A 528 -28.50 1.57 24.73
N VAL A 529 -29.13 0.77 23.88
CA VAL A 529 -28.46 0.03 22.81
C VAL A 529 -28.90 0.58 21.46
N ILE A 530 -27.94 1.12 20.73
CA ILE A 530 -28.11 1.60 19.36
C ILE A 530 -27.76 0.44 18.41
N THR A 531 -28.71 0.00 17.59
CA THR A 531 -28.50 -1.05 16.60
C THR A 531 -28.47 -0.45 15.20
N LEU A 532 -27.43 -0.76 14.43
CA LEU A 532 -27.28 -0.41 13.03
C LEU A 532 -27.35 -1.70 12.20
N VAL A 533 -28.06 -1.68 11.08
CA VAL A 533 -28.01 -2.76 10.07
C VAL A 533 -27.56 -2.17 8.75
N PHE A 534 -26.43 -2.67 8.25
CA PHE A 534 -25.84 -2.28 6.98
C PHE A 534 -25.84 -3.47 6.04
N ALA A 535 -26.90 -3.58 5.23
CA ALA A 535 -26.99 -4.62 4.22
C ALA A 535 -25.82 -4.51 3.24
N ARG A 536 -25.29 -5.65 2.82
CA ARG A 536 -24.21 -5.76 1.84
C ARG A 536 -24.73 -6.43 0.59
N LYS A 537 -24.13 -6.06 -0.53
CA LYS A 537 -24.36 -6.72 -1.83
C LYS A 537 -23.06 -7.08 -2.51
N LEU A 538 -23.17 -8.00 -3.46
CA LEU A 538 -22.12 -8.29 -4.42
C LEU A 538 -22.03 -7.18 -5.47
N TYR A 539 -20.80 -6.82 -5.84
CA TYR A 539 -20.53 -6.00 -7.02
C TYR A 539 -19.18 -6.37 -7.62
N ILE A 540 -18.96 -5.99 -8.87
CA ILE A 540 -17.67 -6.13 -9.54
C ILE A 540 -16.95 -4.78 -9.53
N ASP A 541 -15.72 -4.80 -9.05
CA ASP A 541 -14.78 -3.68 -9.19
C ASP A 541 -13.85 -3.99 -10.38
N TYR A 542 -14.05 -3.30 -11.50
CA TYR A 542 -13.31 -3.56 -12.73
C TYR A 542 -11.95 -2.85 -12.70
N ALA A 543 -10.93 -3.53 -13.23
CA ALA A 543 -9.64 -2.93 -13.48
C ALA A 543 -9.80 -1.72 -14.42
N LYS A 544 -9.06 -0.65 -14.13
CA LYS A 544 -9.19 0.64 -14.83
C LYS A 544 -8.83 0.57 -16.32
N ASP A 545 -7.99 -0.37 -16.70
CA ASP A 545 -7.39 -0.49 -18.04
C ASP A 545 -7.90 -1.67 -18.87
N GLU A 546 -8.71 -2.56 -18.31
CA GLU A 546 -9.20 -3.76 -19.01
C GLU A 546 -10.69 -4.01 -18.73
N PRO A 547 -11.59 -3.69 -19.69
CA PRO A 547 -13.00 -3.99 -19.55
C PRO A 547 -13.17 -5.51 -19.49
N HIS A 548 -13.98 -6.02 -18.56
CA HIS A 548 -14.15 -7.46 -18.27
C HIS A 548 -13.07 -8.13 -17.42
N PHE A 549 -12.09 -7.38 -16.93
CA PHE A 549 -11.18 -7.90 -15.92
C PHE A 549 -11.42 -7.18 -14.59
N GLY A 550 -11.71 -7.91 -13.53
CA GLY A 550 -12.13 -7.28 -12.27
C GLY A 550 -12.21 -8.22 -11.09
N SER A 551 -12.58 -7.65 -9.95
CA SER A 551 -12.63 -8.31 -8.65
C SER A 551 -14.06 -8.39 -8.13
N VAL A 552 -14.40 -9.49 -7.47
CA VAL A 552 -15.71 -9.67 -6.82
C VAL A 552 -15.63 -9.10 -5.40
N MET A 553 -16.53 -8.17 -5.10
CA MET A 553 -16.61 -7.48 -3.81
C MET A 553 -17.91 -7.83 -3.09
N TYR A 554 -17.89 -7.92 -1.76
CA TYR A 554 -19.07 -8.05 -0.90
C TYR A 554 -19.04 -7.01 0.22
N GLY A 555 -19.78 -5.91 0.04
CA GLY A 555 -19.61 -4.72 0.88
C GLY A 555 -18.18 -4.17 0.77
N PRO A 556 -17.41 -4.03 1.87
CA PRO A 556 -16.01 -3.59 1.81
C PRO A 556 -15.03 -4.75 1.58
N LEU A 557 -15.49 -6.00 1.46
CA LEU A 557 -14.61 -7.16 1.42
C LEU A 557 -14.30 -7.57 -0.02
N LEU A 558 -13.02 -7.67 -0.33
CA LEU A 558 -12.54 -8.34 -1.53
C LEU A 558 -12.64 -9.86 -1.37
N LEU A 559 -13.26 -10.53 -2.33
CA LEU A 559 -13.35 -11.98 -2.37
C LEU A 559 -12.26 -12.58 -3.25
N ALA A 560 -11.72 -13.71 -2.81
CA ALA A 560 -10.63 -14.45 -3.45
C ALA A 560 -11.04 -15.89 -3.69
N GLY A 561 -10.68 -16.43 -4.86
CA GLY A 561 -10.87 -17.84 -5.21
C GLY A 561 -9.62 -18.66 -4.95
N GLY A 562 -9.79 -19.79 -4.27
CA GLY A 562 -8.70 -20.74 -3.99
C GLY A 562 -8.39 -21.62 -5.20
N LEU A 563 -7.11 -21.79 -5.50
CA LEU A 563 -6.59 -22.57 -6.64
C LEU A 563 -5.70 -23.75 -6.18
N GLY A 564 -5.78 -24.12 -4.90
CA GLY A 564 -5.04 -25.24 -4.33
C GLY A 564 -3.56 -24.95 -4.07
N LYS A 565 -2.79 -26.01 -3.81
CA LYS A 565 -1.35 -25.92 -3.44
C LYS A 565 -0.43 -26.63 -4.44
N GLU A 566 -0.94 -26.99 -5.61
CA GLU A 566 -0.18 -27.74 -6.59
C GLU A 566 1.07 -26.96 -7.03
N ASN A 567 2.24 -27.62 -6.99
CA ASN A 567 3.54 -27.04 -7.32
C ASN A 567 3.83 -25.71 -6.59
N MET A 568 3.25 -25.51 -5.40
CA MET A 568 3.51 -24.35 -4.56
C MET A 568 4.76 -24.62 -3.71
N PRO A 569 5.80 -23.77 -3.77
CA PRO A 569 6.94 -23.89 -2.87
C PRO A 569 6.54 -23.53 -1.43
N ALA A 570 7.47 -23.68 -0.48
CA ALA A 570 7.28 -23.13 0.85
C ALA A 570 7.06 -21.61 0.76
N ASP A 571 6.04 -21.11 1.44
CA ASP A 571 5.61 -19.72 1.39
C ASP A 571 6.11 -18.87 2.56
N ARG A 572 6.78 -19.48 3.54
CA ARG A 572 7.59 -18.78 4.55
C ARG A 572 9.04 -18.74 4.14
N VAL A 573 9.63 -17.55 4.06
CA VAL A 573 10.96 -17.35 3.46
C VAL A 573 11.79 -16.30 4.19
N SER A 574 13.11 -16.35 4.03
CA SER A 574 14.06 -15.37 4.58
C SER A 574 14.41 -14.23 3.62
N ASP A 575 14.22 -14.41 2.31
CA ASP A 575 14.40 -13.39 1.27
C ASP A 575 13.05 -13.08 0.62
N ASN A 576 12.66 -11.80 0.58
CA ASN A 576 11.40 -11.31 0.01
C ASN A 576 11.27 -11.57 -1.51
N ARG A 577 12.33 -12.08 -2.13
CA ARG A 577 12.40 -12.40 -3.56
C ARG A 577 12.37 -13.91 -3.84
N ALA A 578 12.35 -14.76 -2.81
CA ALA A 578 12.60 -16.19 -2.95
C ALA A 578 11.62 -16.92 -3.89
N CYS A 579 10.35 -16.49 -3.98
CA CYS A 579 9.34 -17.17 -4.80
C CYS A 579 9.01 -16.47 -6.13
N ARG A 580 9.76 -15.44 -6.53
CA ARG A 580 9.49 -14.69 -7.78
C ARG A 580 9.58 -15.53 -9.06
N GLU A 581 10.29 -16.65 -9.01
CA GLU A 581 10.45 -17.60 -10.11
C GLU A 581 9.35 -18.68 -10.12
N SER A 582 8.45 -18.66 -9.13
CA SER A 582 7.35 -19.61 -9.08
C SER A 582 6.33 -19.31 -10.18
N VAL A 583 6.07 -20.30 -11.02
CA VAL A 583 5.04 -20.22 -12.05
C VAL A 583 3.66 -20.17 -11.37
N PRO A 584 2.76 -19.26 -11.77
CA PRO A 584 1.37 -19.25 -11.30
C PRO A 584 0.61 -20.54 -11.65
N ALA A 585 -0.50 -20.81 -10.97
CA ALA A 585 -1.43 -21.83 -11.41
C ALA A 585 -1.95 -21.50 -12.82
N GLY A 586 -1.89 -22.48 -13.72
CA GLY A 586 -2.51 -22.39 -15.04
C GLY A 586 -4.01 -22.63 -15.01
N ASN A 587 -4.69 -22.40 -16.14
CA ASN A 587 -6.12 -22.70 -16.33
C ASN A 587 -7.06 -22.05 -15.30
N ILE A 588 -6.79 -20.80 -14.92
CA ILE A 588 -7.66 -20.04 -14.02
C ILE A 588 -9.05 -19.89 -14.67
N PRO A 589 -10.14 -20.35 -14.03
CA PRO A 589 -11.48 -20.25 -14.59
C PRO A 589 -11.87 -18.80 -14.87
N MET A 590 -12.56 -18.58 -15.98
CA MET A 590 -13.28 -17.33 -16.22
C MET A 590 -14.61 -17.37 -15.48
N LEU A 591 -15.07 -16.24 -14.97
CA LEU A 591 -16.38 -16.16 -14.33
C LEU A 591 -17.43 -15.80 -15.38
N VAL A 592 -18.41 -16.67 -15.57
CA VAL A 592 -19.42 -16.52 -16.64
C VAL A 592 -20.82 -16.58 -16.05
N GLY A 593 -21.53 -15.45 -16.11
CA GLY A 593 -22.86 -15.35 -15.53
C GLY A 593 -23.52 -13.99 -15.81
N SER A 594 -24.74 -13.80 -15.33
CA SER A 594 -25.44 -12.53 -15.49
C SER A 594 -24.75 -11.42 -14.70
N LEU A 595 -24.31 -10.36 -15.38
CA LEU A 595 -23.75 -9.18 -14.72
C LEU A 595 -24.82 -8.31 -14.04
N ALA A 596 -26.08 -8.45 -14.46
CA ALA A 596 -27.21 -7.73 -13.88
C ALA A 596 -27.69 -8.35 -12.55
N ASP A 597 -27.36 -9.61 -12.31
CA ASP A 597 -27.79 -10.37 -11.12
C ASP A 597 -26.69 -11.34 -10.70
N LEU A 598 -25.71 -10.83 -9.95
CA LEU A 598 -24.58 -11.60 -9.44
C LEU A 598 -25.02 -12.67 -8.43
N GLU A 599 -26.05 -12.41 -7.64
CA GLU A 599 -26.52 -13.29 -6.56
C GLU A 599 -27.16 -14.58 -7.09
N SER A 600 -27.68 -14.55 -8.33
CA SER A 600 -28.21 -15.76 -8.98
C SER A 600 -27.17 -16.86 -9.22
N TRP A 601 -25.89 -16.52 -9.30
CA TRP A 601 -24.81 -17.46 -9.62
C TRP A 601 -23.57 -17.37 -8.71
N ILE A 602 -23.43 -16.32 -7.89
CA ILE A 602 -22.44 -16.24 -6.80
C ILE A 602 -23.22 -16.32 -5.48
N VAL A 603 -23.35 -17.54 -4.95
CA VAL A 603 -24.28 -17.82 -3.85
C VAL A 603 -23.53 -17.89 -2.53
N CYS A 604 -23.86 -17.01 -1.59
CA CYS A 604 -23.35 -17.11 -0.22
C CYS A 604 -23.97 -18.31 0.51
N SER A 605 -23.14 -19.09 1.19
CA SER A 605 -23.57 -20.21 2.03
C SER A 605 -24.36 -19.71 3.23
N SER A 606 -25.51 -20.34 3.49
CA SER A 606 -26.31 -20.08 4.70
C SER A 606 -25.72 -20.73 5.96
N GLN A 607 -24.80 -21.68 5.80
CA GLN A 607 -24.16 -22.41 6.91
C GLN A 607 -22.82 -21.78 7.32
N SER A 608 -22.13 -21.14 6.38
CA SER A 608 -20.80 -20.55 6.57
C SER A 608 -20.80 -19.11 6.04
N PRO A 609 -21.01 -18.10 6.91
CA PRO A 609 -20.99 -16.70 6.49
C PRO A 609 -19.68 -16.35 5.76
N LEU A 610 -19.82 -15.57 4.67
CA LEU A 610 -18.71 -15.14 3.82
C LEU A 610 -18.02 -16.29 3.04
N HIS A 611 -18.70 -17.41 2.84
CA HIS A 611 -18.28 -18.44 1.89
C HIS A 611 -19.23 -18.43 0.70
N PHE A 612 -18.71 -18.29 -0.52
CA PHE A 612 -19.53 -18.15 -1.72
C PHE A 612 -19.18 -19.24 -2.73
N THR A 613 -20.19 -19.86 -3.32
CA THR A 613 -20.02 -20.78 -4.46
C THR A 613 -20.40 -20.06 -5.75
N VAL A 614 -19.48 -20.03 -6.70
CA VAL A 614 -19.73 -19.55 -8.06
C VAL A 614 -20.20 -20.70 -8.93
N LYS A 615 -21.45 -20.64 -9.38
CA LYS A 615 -22.07 -21.55 -10.35
C LYS A 615 -21.80 -21.06 -11.76
N ASN A 616 -20.71 -21.54 -12.35
CA ASN A 616 -20.15 -20.93 -13.54
C ASN A 616 -20.83 -21.40 -14.83
N GLY A 617 -21.15 -20.45 -15.71
CA GLY A 617 -21.63 -20.70 -17.07
C GLY A 617 -20.50 -21.09 -18.04
N GLY A 618 -20.85 -21.32 -19.31
CA GLY A 618 -19.84 -21.50 -20.37
C GLY A 618 -18.93 -22.72 -20.23
N LYS A 619 -19.37 -23.75 -19.48
CA LYS A 619 -18.57 -24.96 -19.12
C LYS A 619 -17.29 -24.63 -18.33
N GLN A 620 -17.20 -23.45 -17.72
CA GLN A 620 -16.16 -23.14 -16.76
C GLN A 620 -16.38 -23.94 -15.47
N GLN A 621 -15.31 -24.20 -14.73
CA GLN A 621 -15.41 -24.91 -13.46
C GLN A 621 -16.00 -23.98 -12.39
N ASP A 622 -16.82 -24.52 -11.51
CA ASP A 622 -17.29 -23.81 -10.31
C ASP A 622 -16.11 -23.47 -9.40
N VAL A 623 -16.24 -22.36 -8.66
CA VAL A 623 -15.16 -21.83 -7.81
C VAL A 623 -15.75 -21.41 -6.47
N GLU A 624 -15.02 -21.67 -5.38
CA GLU A 624 -15.33 -21.13 -4.05
C GLU A 624 -14.60 -19.82 -3.81
N LEU A 625 -15.31 -18.83 -3.28
CA LEU A 625 -14.77 -17.52 -2.89
C LEU A 625 -14.90 -17.30 -1.39
N ILE A 626 -13.84 -16.75 -0.79
CA ILE A 626 -13.82 -16.28 0.60
C ILE A 626 -13.17 -14.88 0.68
N PRO A 627 -13.38 -14.10 1.74
CA PRO A 627 -12.67 -12.84 1.93
C PRO A 627 -11.15 -13.03 1.83
N TYR A 628 -10.46 -12.15 1.11
CA TYR A 628 -9.03 -12.28 0.83
C TYR A 628 -8.17 -12.27 2.10
N PHE A 629 -8.62 -11.60 3.16
CA PHE A 629 -7.96 -11.63 4.47
C PHE A 629 -8.02 -12.99 5.18
N ARG A 630 -8.81 -13.94 4.67
CA ARG A 630 -8.84 -15.35 5.13
C ARG A 630 -8.10 -16.29 4.17
N MET A 631 -7.65 -15.80 3.02
CA MET A 631 -6.96 -16.60 2.01
C MET A 631 -5.47 -16.71 2.35
N HIS A 632 -5.05 -17.84 2.92
CA HIS A 632 -3.67 -18.11 3.32
C HIS A 632 -3.20 -19.49 2.84
N HIS A 633 -1.88 -19.65 2.72
CA HIS A 633 -1.19 -20.92 2.45
C HIS A 633 -1.69 -21.73 1.24
N GLN A 634 -2.15 -21.05 0.20
CA GLN A 634 -2.57 -21.66 -1.07
C GLN A 634 -2.47 -20.65 -2.21
N ARG A 635 -2.51 -21.14 -3.45
CA ARG A 635 -2.65 -20.32 -4.64
C ARG A 635 -4.04 -19.69 -4.68
N HIS A 636 -4.12 -18.46 -5.17
CA HIS A 636 -5.36 -17.70 -5.23
C HIS A 636 -5.46 -16.83 -6.48
N THR A 637 -6.66 -16.33 -6.72
CA THR A 637 -6.83 -15.13 -7.54
C THR A 637 -7.91 -14.23 -6.93
N VAL A 638 -7.73 -12.92 -7.08
CA VAL A 638 -8.73 -11.89 -6.75
C VAL A 638 -9.20 -11.15 -7.99
N TYR A 639 -8.44 -11.23 -9.09
CA TYR A 639 -8.82 -10.68 -10.38
C TYR A 639 -9.25 -11.81 -11.32
N TRP A 640 -10.34 -11.56 -12.02
CA TRP A 640 -11.02 -12.53 -12.85
C TRP A 640 -11.30 -11.91 -14.22
N LYS A 641 -11.25 -12.73 -15.26
CA LYS A 641 -11.98 -12.42 -16.49
C LYS A 641 -13.46 -12.73 -16.25
N ILE A 642 -14.33 -11.75 -16.41
CA ILE A 642 -15.75 -11.82 -16.05
C ILE A 642 -16.59 -11.46 -17.26
N TYR A 643 -17.46 -12.38 -17.69
CA TYR A 643 -18.25 -12.24 -18.91
C TYR A 643 -19.71 -12.57 -18.68
N SER A 644 -20.59 -11.92 -19.46
CA SER A 644 -21.93 -12.47 -19.69
C SER A 644 -21.83 -13.75 -20.53
N PRO A 645 -22.84 -14.63 -20.52
CA PRO A 645 -22.84 -15.82 -21.38
C PRO A 645 -22.66 -15.49 -22.88
N ASP A 646 -23.25 -14.40 -23.35
CA ASP A 646 -23.15 -13.94 -24.74
C ASP A 646 -21.74 -13.41 -25.03
N GLU A 647 -21.18 -12.59 -24.14
CA GLU A 647 -19.82 -12.04 -24.28
C GLU A 647 -18.77 -13.15 -24.24
N PHE A 648 -18.96 -14.15 -23.37
CA PHE A 648 -18.10 -15.32 -23.31
C PHE A 648 -18.10 -16.09 -24.63
N THR A 649 -19.30 -16.31 -25.19
CA THR A 649 -19.47 -16.98 -26.49
C THR A 649 -18.83 -16.16 -27.62
N TYR A 650 -19.00 -14.84 -27.60
CA TYR A 650 -18.39 -13.92 -28.55
C TYR A 650 -16.87 -13.99 -28.50
N ARG A 651 -16.25 -13.78 -27.34
CA ARG A 651 -14.78 -13.76 -27.19
C ARG A 651 -14.12 -15.11 -27.47
N THR A 652 -14.81 -16.20 -27.13
CA THR A 652 -14.34 -17.56 -27.49
C THR A 652 -14.34 -17.77 -29.00
N ARG A 653 -15.16 -17.02 -29.76
CA ARG A 653 -15.21 -17.07 -31.23
C ARG A 653 -14.32 -16.03 -31.91
N SER A 654 -14.16 -14.82 -31.33
CA SER A 654 -13.47 -13.70 -31.96
C SER A 654 -11.96 -13.89 -32.07
N LEU A 655 -11.32 -14.57 -31.11
CA LEU A 655 -9.91 -14.94 -31.25
C LEU A 655 -9.80 -16.08 -32.27
N THR A 656 -9.11 -15.81 -33.39
CA THR A 656 -9.01 -16.80 -34.47
C THR A 656 -7.92 -17.84 -34.18
N ASP A 657 -6.76 -17.39 -33.72
CA ASP A 657 -5.69 -18.29 -33.28
C ASP A 657 -4.72 -17.58 -32.31
N GLU A 658 -3.98 -18.37 -31.51
CA GLU A 658 -3.03 -17.87 -30.50
C GLU A 658 -1.84 -18.82 -30.34
N VAL A 659 -0.63 -18.25 -30.44
CA VAL A 659 0.60 -18.92 -30.02
C VAL A 659 0.92 -18.56 -28.58
N LYS A 660 0.99 -19.59 -27.73
CA LYS A 660 1.43 -19.48 -26.35
C LYS A 660 2.94 -19.66 -26.30
N ILE A 661 3.67 -18.55 -26.29
CA ILE A 661 5.13 -18.56 -26.27
C ILE A 661 5.62 -19.28 -25.01
N GLY A 662 6.52 -20.26 -25.18
CA GLY A 662 7.02 -21.10 -24.09
C GLY A 662 6.24 -22.37 -23.77
N ASP A 663 5.04 -22.52 -24.32
CA ASP A 663 4.40 -23.83 -24.37
C ASP A 663 4.93 -24.59 -25.61
N GLU A 664 5.92 -25.46 -25.40
CA GLU A 664 6.55 -26.24 -26.47
C GLU A 664 5.54 -27.03 -27.32
N LYS A 665 4.44 -27.52 -26.71
CA LYS A 665 3.40 -28.24 -27.47
C LYS A 665 2.60 -27.29 -28.35
N ASN A 666 2.26 -26.11 -27.83
CA ASN A 666 1.57 -25.08 -28.59
C ASN A 666 2.46 -24.51 -29.71
N GLU A 667 3.71 -24.18 -29.44
CA GLU A 667 4.64 -23.65 -30.46
C GLU A 667 4.90 -24.67 -31.58
N LYS A 668 5.04 -25.96 -31.25
CA LYS A 668 5.15 -27.03 -32.26
C LYS A 668 3.87 -27.20 -33.09
N LYS A 669 2.69 -27.07 -32.47
CA LYS A 669 1.41 -27.09 -33.19
C LYS A 669 1.36 -25.98 -34.25
N HIS A 670 1.95 -24.82 -33.96
CA HIS A 670 2.08 -23.69 -34.89
C HIS A 670 3.33 -23.76 -35.77
N LEU A 671 3.93 -24.95 -35.94
CA LEU A 671 5.05 -25.19 -36.85
C LEU A 671 6.22 -24.21 -36.63
N LEU A 672 6.59 -23.95 -35.37
CA LEU A 672 7.75 -23.13 -35.03
C LEU A 672 8.98 -23.54 -35.86
N TRP A 673 9.57 -22.56 -36.54
CA TRP A 673 10.83 -22.69 -37.28
C TRP A 673 11.62 -21.40 -37.14
N GLY A 674 12.92 -21.50 -36.82
CA GLY A 674 13.81 -20.35 -36.84
C GLY A 674 15.28 -20.71 -37.08
N GLU A 675 16.10 -19.66 -37.06
CA GLU A 675 17.56 -19.68 -37.07
C GLU A 675 18.05 -18.74 -35.98
N ASN A 676 19.01 -19.19 -35.17
CA ASN A 676 19.52 -18.48 -33.99
C ASN A 676 18.42 -18.00 -33.04
N ASP A 677 17.28 -18.68 -33.02
CA ASP A 677 16.19 -18.40 -32.10
C ASP A 677 16.29 -19.26 -30.84
N SER A 678 15.80 -18.71 -29.74
CA SER A 678 15.77 -19.39 -28.45
C SER A 678 14.66 -18.83 -27.59
N ILE A 679 14.29 -19.62 -26.59
CA ILE A 679 13.40 -19.14 -25.54
C ILE A 679 14.21 -18.63 -24.37
N TYR A 680 13.81 -17.49 -23.86
CA TYR A 680 14.45 -16.83 -22.74
C TYR A 680 13.42 -16.58 -21.65
N TRP A 681 13.88 -16.64 -20.42
CA TRP A 681 13.15 -16.05 -19.31
C TRP A 681 13.43 -14.55 -19.30
N HIS A 682 12.41 -13.77 -19.01
CA HIS A 682 12.61 -12.35 -18.75
C HIS A 682 13.39 -12.19 -17.44
N ASP A 683 14.72 -12.03 -17.55
CA ASP A 683 15.66 -12.09 -16.43
C ASP A 683 15.94 -10.72 -15.79
N PHE A 684 15.00 -9.79 -15.89
CA PHE A 684 15.06 -8.58 -15.08
C PHE A 684 14.62 -8.89 -13.65
N PHE A 685 15.13 -8.12 -12.68
CA PHE A 685 14.73 -8.22 -11.27
C PHE A 685 13.20 -8.17 -11.09
N TRP A 686 12.50 -7.56 -12.03
CA TRP A 686 11.10 -7.19 -12.01
C TRP A 686 10.18 -7.94 -12.99
N ALA A 687 10.48 -9.11 -13.56
CA ALA A 687 9.45 -9.84 -14.33
C ALA A 687 9.92 -11.27 -14.63
N LYS A 688 10.27 -12.02 -13.57
CA LYS A 688 10.99 -13.29 -13.70
C LYS A 688 10.15 -14.51 -14.05
N ASN A 689 8.86 -14.34 -14.37
CA ASN A 689 7.88 -15.41 -14.52
C ASN A 689 7.29 -15.54 -15.93
N ARG A 690 7.78 -14.74 -16.90
CA ARG A 690 7.36 -14.85 -18.30
C ARG A 690 8.50 -15.28 -19.20
N GLN A 691 8.16 -16.16 -20.14
CA GLN A 691 9.05 -16.55 -21.21
C GLN A 691 8.75 -15.72 -22.46
N TYR A 692 9.79 -15.49 -23.25
CA TYR A 692 9.67 -14.87 -24.55
C TYR A 692 10.58 -15.55 -25.55
N ARG A 693 10.22 -15.46 -26.83
CA ARG A 693 11.07 -15.93 -27.93
C ARG A 693 11.80 -14.75 -28.55
N MET A 694 13.07 -14.99 -28.85
CA MET A 694 13.94 -14.03 -29.51
C MET A 694 14.92 -14.78 -30.41
N ALA A 695 15.36 -14.12 -31.49
CA ALA A 695 16.49 -14.55 -32.30
C ALA A 695 17.57 -13.48 -32.33
N ASP A 696 18.83 -13.86 -32.08
CA ASP A 696 19.98 -12.95 -32.12
C ASP A 696 20.67 -13.06 -33.48
N GLY A 697 20.60 -11.99 -34.29
CA GLY A 697 21.07 -12.01 -35.68
C GLY A 697 20.36 -13.00 -36.60
N GLY A 698 19.22 -13.57 -36.19
CA GLY A 698 18.48 -14.61 -36.91
C GLY A 698 16.99 -14.29 -37.09
N TRP A 699 16.15 -15.32 -37.10
CA TRP A 699 14.70 -15.18 -37.28
C TRP A 699 13.94 -16.36 -36.69
N PHE A 700 12.64 -16.20 -36.45
CA PHE A 700 11.73 -17.30 -36.15
C PHE A 700 10.35 -17.03 -36.75
N SER A 701 9.56 -18.09 -36.93
CA SER A 701 8.25 -18.01 -37.56
C SER A 701 7.26 -19.00 -36.95
N TYR A 702 5.98 -18.66 -37.08
CA TYR A 702 4.85 -19.53 -36.75
C TYR A 702 3.83 -19.54 -37.89
N VAL A 703 3.09 -20.62 -38.00
CA VAL A 703 1.92 -20.74 -38.87
C VAL A 703 0.67 -20.53 -38.03
N LEU A 704 -0.05 -19.44 -38.30
CA LEU A 704 -1.32 -19.11 -37.67
C LEU A 704 -2.48 -19.56 -38.55
N HIS A 705 -3.50 -20.17 -37.95
CA HIS A 705 -4.73 -20.56 -38.63
C HIS A 705 -5.68 -19.37 -38.80
N ILE A 706 -6.34 -19.30 -39.96
CA ILE A 706 -7.36 -18.28 -40.27
C ILE A 706 -8.57 -18.93 -40.98
N ASP A 707 -9.70 -18.22 -41.04
CA ASP A 707 -10.89 -18.72 -41.73
C ASP A 707 -10.86 -18.31 -43.21
N LYS A 708 -10.84 -19.33 -44.08
CA LYS A 708 -10.90 -19.17 -45.55
C LYS A 708 -12.10 -18.37 -46.05
N LYS A 709 -13.18 -18.34 -45.27
CA LYS A 709 -14.42 -17.61 -45.62
C LYS A 709 -14.46 -16.20 -45.06
N GLU A 710 -13.53 -15.82 -44.20
CA GLU A 710 -13.47 -14.47 -43.65
C GLU A 710 -13.11 -13.47 -44.74
N THR A 711 -13.80 -12.34 -44.72
CA THR A 711 -13.65 -11.24 -45.68
C THR A 711 -13.18 -9.96 -45.01
N LYS A 712 -13.23 -9.89 -43.68
CA LYS A 712 -12.68 -8.81 -42.88
C LYS A 712 -11.14 -8.88 -42.84
N PRO A 713 -10.45 -7.75 -42.64
CA PRO A 713 -9.02 -7.76 -42.38
C PRO A 713 -8.71 -8.47 -41.06
N TYR A 714 -7.58 -9.17 -41.05
CA TYR A 714 -7.02 -9.73 -39.82
C TYR A 714 -6.05 -8.75 -39.18
N ASN A 715 -6.00 -8.74 -37.85
CA ASN A 715 -4.99 -8.05 -37.06
C ASN A 715 -4.07 -9.06 -36.39
N LEU A 716 -2.77 -8.80 -36.44
CA LEU A 716 -1.77 -9.49 -35.63
C LEU A 716 -1.56 -8.71 -34.34
N ILE A 717 -1.66 -9.38 -33.19
CA ILE A 717 -1.41 -8.76 -31.89
C ILE A 717 -0.17 -9.42 -31.30
N CYS A 718 0.85 -8.61 -31.03
CA CYS A 718 2.13 -9.06 -30.49
C CYS A 718 2.39 -8.37 -29.15
N ARG A 719 2.66 -9.15 -28.11
CA ARG A 719 3.06 -8.62 -26.80
C ARG A 719 4.57 -8.53 -26.69
N PHE A 720 5.07 -7.34 -26.37
CA PHE A 720 6.49 -7.05 -26.13
C PHE A 720 6.71 -6.46 -24.74
N TRP A 721 7.96 -6.46 -24.29
CA TRP A 721 8.37 -5.65 -23.16
C TRP A 721 8.54 -4.19 -23.58
N GLY A 722 8.08 -3.25 -22.74
CA GLY A 722 7.96 -1.84 -23.11
C GLY A 722 9.29 -1.11 -23.31
N ASP A 723 10.41 -1.60 -22.80
CA ASP A 723 11.73 -1.04 -23.10
C ASP A 723 12.82 -2.10 -23.22
N GLU A 724 13.47 -2.15 -24.37
CA GLU A 724 14.64 -2.98 -24.67
C GLU A 724 15.80 -2.11 -25.14
N SER A 725 17.00 -2.66 -25.18
CA SER A 725 18.14 -1.96 -25.79
C SER A 725 17.90 -1.70 -27.28
N GLU A 726 18.64 -0.76 -27.87
CA GLU A 726 18.62 -0.45 -29.31
C GLU A 726 18.91 -1.65 -30.23
N ALA A 727 19.36 -2.78 -29.67
CA ALA A 727 19.49 -4.04 -30.38
C ALA A 727 18.13 -4.67 -30.73
N GLY A 728 17.02 -4.32 -30.05
CA GLY A 728 15.67 -4.83 -30.31
C GLY A 728 15.02 -4.18 -31.54
N GLN A 729 15.47 -4.55 -32.74
CA GLN A 729 14.94 -4.05 -34.00
C GLN A 729 14.83 -5.17 -35.04
N PHE A 730 13.63 -5.37 -35.60
CA PHE A 730 13.35 -6.49 -36.50
C PHE A 730 12.17 -6.23 -37.43
N ASP A 731 12.09 -7.01 -38.51
CA ASP A 731 10.96 -7.03 -39.43
C ASP A 731 9.93 -8.07 -38.99
N ILE A 732 8.65 -7.75 -39.15
CA ILE A 732 7.54 -8.71 -39.14
C ILE A 732 7.13 -8.94 -40.59
N LEU A 733 7.07 -10.21 -41.01
CA LEU A 733 6.64 -10.62 -42.34
C LEU A 733 5.43 -11.55 -42.27
N VAL A 734 4.55 -11.46 -43.27
CA VAL A 734 3.42 -12.39 -43.47
C VAL A 734 3.55 -13.01 -44.85
N ASP A 735 3.70 -14.34 -44.89
CA ASP A 735 4.02 -15.11 -46.11
C ASP A 735 5.15 -14.46 -46.93
N ASP A 736 6.24 -14.09 -46.22
CA ASP A 736 7.45 -13.46 -46.75
C ASP A 736 7.28 -12.02 -47.29
N ASN A 737 6.09 -11.41 -47.18
CA ASN A 737 5.87 -9.99 -47.43
C ASN A 737 6.13 -9.16 -46.17
N LEU A 738 6.89 -8.06 -46.28
CA LEU A 738 7.18 -7.17 -45.16
C LEU A 738 5.91 -6.45 -44.70
N LEU A 739 5.48 -6.71 -43.47
CA LEU A 739 4.36 -6.01 -42.84
C LEU A 739 4.83 -4.68 -42.24
N CYS A 740 5.86 -4.73 -41.39
CA CYS A 740 6.46 -3.55 -40.76
C CYS A 740 7.84 -3.88 -40.14
N THR A 741 8.58 -2.84 -39.77
CA THR A 741 9.78 -2.94 -38.94
C THR A 741 9.47 -2.40 -37.53
N VAL A 742 9.77 -3.20 -36.51
CA VAL A 742 9.54 -2.90 -35.09
C VAL A 742 10.84 -2.42 -34.42
N ARG A 743 10.70 -1.48 -33.50
CA ARG A 743 11.76 -1.05 -32.57
C ARG A 743 11.24 -1.08 -31.13
N LEU A 744 12.05 -1.61 -30.22
CA LEU A 744 11.67 -1.83 -28.82
C LEU A 744 12.39 -0.88 -27.83
N ASP A 745 13.18 0.09 -28.29
CA ASP A 745 13.85 1.13 -27.49
C ASP A 745 12.92 2.28 -27.08
N ARG A 746 11.73 1.94 -26.55
CA ARG A 746 10.60 2.88 -26.38
C ARG A 746 10.61 3.62 -25.05
N ARG A 747 11.47 3.23 -24.09
CA ARG A 747 11.55 3.78 -22.72
C ARG A 747 10.25 3.65 -21.92
N LEU A 748 9.45 2.62 -22.20
CA LEU A 748 8.27 2.27 -21.42
C LEU A 748 8.67 1.22 -20.38
N TYR A 749 9.31 1.67 -19.30
CA TYR A 749 9.80 0.79 -18.24
C TYR A 749 8.66 0.07 -17.51
N LEU A 750 8.93 -1.16 -17.06
CA LEU A 750 8.08 -1.91 -16.12
C LEU A 750 6.67 -2.22 -16.61
N THR A 751 6.46 -2.35 -17.93
CA THR A 751 5.15 -2.68 -18.51
C THR A 751 5.27 -3.52 -19.78
N TYR A 752 4.23 -4.29 -20.07
CA TYR A 752 4.05 -4.99 -21.34
C TYR A 752 3.21 -4.14 -22.29
N VAL A 753 3.54 -4.20 -23.59
CA VAL A 753 2.82 -3.47 -24.64
C VAL A 753 2.32 -4.46 -25.67
N ASP A 754 1.01 -4.40 -25.94
CA ASP A 754 0.37 -5.12 -27.04
C ASP A 754 0.34 -4.21 -28.26
N ASP A 755 1.15 -4.54 -29.26
CA ASP A 755 1.13 -3.87 -30.55
C ASP A 755 0.16 -4.59 -31.49
N VAL A 756 -0.66 -3.81 -32.19
CA VAL A 756 -1.63 -4.31 -33.17
C VAL A 756 -1.19 -3.94 -34.57
N PHE A 757 -0.99 -4.94 -35.43
CA PHE A 757 -0.55 -4.78 -36.81
C PHE A 757 -1.65 -5.27 -37.77
N PRO A 758 -2.31 -4.37 -38.52
CA PRO A 758 -3.33 -4.76 -39.48
C PRO A 758 -2.69 -5.45 -40.70
N ILE A 759 -3.19 -6.64 -41.05
CA ILE A 759 -2.74 -7.41 -42.21
C ILE A 759 -3.62 -7.03 -43.42
N PRO A 760 -3.03 -6.69 -44.58
CA PRO A 760 -3.80 -6.44 -45.80
C PRO A 760 -4.72 -7.62 -46.15
N VAL A 761 -5.97 -7.31 -46.53
CA VAL A 761 -7.01 -8.33 -46.79
C VAL A 761 -6.56 -9.28 -47.90
N GLU A 762 -5.92 -8.76 -48.94
CA GLU A 762 -5.38 -9.52 -50.07
C GLU A 762 -4.33 -10.57 -49.65
N TRP A 763 -3.70 -10.43 -48.49
CA TRP A 763 -2.72 -11.40 -47.99
C TRP A 763 -3.37 -12.58 -47.26
N THR A 764 -4.64 -12.46 -46.86
CA THR A 764 -5.36 -13.47 -46.05
C THR A 764 -6.59 -14.05 -46.77
N GLN A 765 -7.14 -13.34 -47.75
CA GLN A 765 -8.35 -13.73 -48.47
C GLN A 765 -8.21 -15.13 -49.11
N GLY A 766 -9.16 -16.02 -48.79
CA GLY A 766 -9.21 -17.36 -49.35
C GLY A 766 -8.12 -18.33 -48.83
N LYS A 767 -7.38 -17.95 -47.79
CA LYS A 767 -6.41 -18.81 -47.11
C LYS A 767 -6.97 -19.37 -45.80
N ASP A 768 -6.48 -20.53 -45.38
CA ASP A 768 -6.81 -21.16 -44.09
C ASP A 768 -5.67 -21.05 -43.05
N LYS A 769 -4.54 -20.48 -43.46
CA LYS A 769 -3.37 -20.21 -42.62
C LYS A 769 -2.46 -19.16 -43.25
N VAL A 770 -1.64 -18.52 -42.43
CA VAL A 770 -0.55 -17.62 -42.84
C VAL A 770 0.70 -17.89 -42.02
N LYS A 771 1.89 -17.74 -42.62
CA LYS A 771 3.18 -17.81 -41.92
C LYS A 771 3.57 -16.40 -41.47
N VAL A 772 3.78 -16.22 -40.18
CA VAL A 772 4.28 -14.97 -39.59
C VAL A 772 5.73 -15.15 -39.18
N THR A 773 6.63 -14.31 -39.70
CA THR A 773 8.07 -14.38 -39.43
C THR A 773 8.57 -13.10 -38.76
N PHE A 774 9.38 -13.25 -37.72
CA PHE A 774 10.11 -12.18 -37.04
C PHE A 774 11.59 -12.30 -37.42
N ARG A 775 12.15 -11.30 -38.10
CA ARG A 775 13.52 -11.38 -38.67
C ARG A 775 14.39 -10.21 -38.23
N ALA A 776 15.55 -10.51 -37.68
CA ALA A 776 16.44 -9.51 -37.13
C ALA A 776 17.06 -8.65 -38.24
N GLY A 777 17.25 -7.36 -37.96
CA GLY A 777 18.16 -6.53 -38.74
C GLY A 777 19.62 -6.96 -38.56
N LYS A 778 20.51 -6.41 -39.38
CA LYS A 778 21.96 -6.63 -39.23
C LYS A 778 22.44 -6.13 -37.86
N ASP A 779 23.13 -6.98 -37.10
CA ASP A 779 23.62 -6.71 -35.73
C ASP A 779 22.48 -6.34 -34.75
N LYS A 780 21.27 -6.88 -34.99
CA LYS A 780 20.07 -6.68 -34.17
C LYS A 780 19.49 -8.03 -33.70
N ARG A 781 18.46 -7.94 -32.85
CA ARG A 781 17.68 -9.05 -32.30
C ARG A 781 16.24 -8.95 -32.77
N ALA A 782 15.63 -10.09 -33.13
CA ALA A 782 14.21 -10.21 -33.44
C ALA A 782 13.43 -10.83 -32.30
N GLY A 783 12.18 -10.40 -32.10
CA GLY A 783 11.32 -10.93 -31.06
C GLY A 783 11.39 -10.10 -29.78
N GLY A 784 11.69 -10.74 -28.65
CA GLY A 784 11.18 -10.21 -27.37
C GLY A 784 9.68 -10.49 -27.23
N LEU A 785 9.19 -11.51 -27.94
CA LEU A 785 7.77 -11.80 -28.13
C LEU A 785 7.25 -12.67 -26.99
N TYR A 786 6.30 -12.16 -26.21
CA TYR A 786 5.66 -12.85 -25.09
C TYR A 786 4.34 -13.53 -25.48
N GLU A 787 3.65 -13.00 -26.48
CA GLU A 787 2.34 -13.46 -26.90
C GLU A 787 2.10 -13.10 -28.36
N LEU A 788 1.43 -13.99 -29.10
CA LEU A 788 1.09 -13.78 -30.49
C LEU A 788 -0.35 -14.25 -30.75
N LYS A 789 -1.19 -13.34 -31.25
CA LYS A 789 -2.59 -13.63 -31.58
C LYS A 789 -2.93 -13.12 -32.97
N ILE A 790 -3.94 -13.75 -33.59
CA ILE A 790 -4.57 -13.26 -34.81
C ILE A 790 -6.09 -13.25 -34.67
N THR A 791 -6.73 -12.20 -35.18
CA THR A 791 -8.18 -12.04 -35.11
C THR A 791 -8.72 -11.20 -36.27
N SER A 792 -9.88 -11.56 -36.81
CA SER A 792 -10.64 -10.74 -37.78
C SER A 792 -11.60 -9.75 -37.11
N ASP A 793 -11.66 -9.77 -35.78
CA ASP A 793 -12.47 -8.86 -35.00
C ASP A 793 -11.71 -7.55 -34.75
N THR A 794 -12.17 -6.49 -35.41
CA THR A 794 -11.59 -5.15 -35.28
C THR A 794 -11.81 -4.52 -33.90
N ASN A 795 -12.69 -5.10 -33.08
CA ASN A 795 -12.98 -4.66 -31.72
C ASN A 795 -12.30 -5.54 -30.66
N TYR A 796 -11.55 -6.56 -31.07
CA TYR A 796 -10.77 -7.37 -30.14
C TYR A 796 -9.62 -6.51 -29.59
N ARG A 797 -9.82 -6.04 -28.37
CA ARG A 797 -8.81 -5.37 -27.55
C ARG A 797 -8.55 -6.20 -26.32
#